data_AF-A0A0N4VJT1-F1
#
_entry.id   AF-A0A0N4VJT1-F1
#
_cell.length_a   1.000
_cell.length_b   1.000
_cell.length_c   1.000
_cell.angle_alpha   90.00
_cell.angle_beta   90.00
_cell.angle_gamma   90.00
#
_symmetry.space_group_name_H-M   'P 1'
#
loop_
_entity.id
_entity.type
_entity.pdbx_description
1 polymer ?
#
loop_
_entity_poly.entity_id
_entity_poly.type
_entity_poly.pdbx_seq_one_letter_code
_entity_poly.pdbx_strand_id
1 'polypeptide(L)'
;MTVKYNLAVSTSRPWTLFKLLFRWRGSIWKSVLLELFVWLVLFAIITIVYRTALRDSQKVFEQFVQYCDEKLGYIPLNFMLGFFVTSVLNRWLRFFDNIGYIDNIALMVSAYVKGTDEKTRMMRRNIVRYCVLSQALVFRDISLRVRKRFPTIDSLISAGFMMEHEKEKFEEFNQFRYNRYWMPFQWALSICQEARVQQKIASDVLLEKVGEEIKSFRTNMAVLCNFDWVPLPIMYPQLIVMAVHTYFIVCVFSRQFVISDLAPNKTKMDLYFPVMTTLQFIFYMGWLKVAEAMLNPFGEDDDDFECNFLLDKNLSIGLTVVDPGYNKTPTIEEDIFWNNEVKPLYTVKSMQEEQPRSGLTGSTANMTVKYTLDVSTSKSWTLFKLLFRWRGSIWKSLSFELFIWLITYAIITLIYRLGLKGTSKTEFERFIAYVDSKLDYVPVDFMLGFFVTSVLNRWTLFFSNIGYIDNIALMVAAYVRGTDEKTRKMRRNIVRYCVLSQALVFRDISMRARRRFPTLDAIVEAGFMLEHEKKRFEEFSEFRYNRYWMPFQWALSLCDDARRQQKIASDYLLRKVGEEIKLFRTNMAILCNYDWVPLPIMYPQLIVIAVHVYFLICAFSRQFIISEEAKDKSTMDIVFPVMTTLQFIFYVGWLKVAEVILNPFGEDDDDFECNFLLDKNLAILFKNALFFSLCYIVDDGYGKTPQILKDSFWNRPIEPLYTAQAMHQERRRVSGITGSVANVE
;
A
#
# COMPACT_ATOMS: atom_id res chain seq x y z
N MET A 1 -15.48 -6.36 8.75
CA MET A 1 -14.64 -6.33 7.55
C MET A 1 -13.89 -5.03 7.56
N THR A 2 -12.56 -5.07 7.48
CA THR A 2 -11.73 -3.92 7.10
C THR A 2 -12.39 -3.15 5.95
N VAL A 3 -12.48 -1.83 6.06
CA VAL A 3 -13.26 -1.01 5.13
C VAL A 3 -12.52 -0.89 3.79
N LYS A 4 -12.85 -1.75 2.82
CA LYS A 4 -12.25 -1.71 1.48
C LYS A 4 -12.71 -0.48 0.69
N TYR A 5 -11.77 0.31 0.16
CA TYR A 5 -12.08 1.46 -0.69
C TYR A 5 -11.16 1.64 -1.91
N ASN A 6 -10.13 0.82 -2.14
CA ASN A 6 -9.18 1.00 -3.27
C ASN A 6 -9.85 1.10 -4.63
N LEU A 7 -10.88 0.27 -4.89
CA LEU A 7 -11.66 0.34 -6.12
C LEU A 7 -12.35 1.70 -6.31
N ALA A 8 -12.82 2.31 -5.22
CA ALA A 8 -13.44 3.64 -5.29
C ALA A 8 -12.42 4.73 -5.63
N VAL A 9 -11.12 4.47 -5.43
CA VAL A 9 -10.01 5.41 -5.67
C VAL A 9 -9.13 4.96 -6.84
N SER A 10 -9.64 4.14 -7.76
CA SER A 10 -8.89 3.67 -8.92
C SER A 10 -8.71 4.72 -10.03
N THR A 11 -9.26 5.93 -9.86
CA THR A 11 -9.13 7.04 -10.80
C THR A 11 -9.09 8.36 -10.02
N SER A 12 -8.12 9.23 -10.29
CA SER A 12 -7.97 10.55 -9.64
C SER A 12 -8.97 11.62 -10.10
N ARG A 13 -10.23 11.24 -10.38
CA ARG A 13 -11.27 12.20 -10.76
C ARG A 13 -11.52 13.21 -9.62
N PRO A 14 -11.91 14.47 -9.93
CA PRO A 14 -12.06 15.54 -8.95
C PRO A 14 -12.93 15.26 -7.71
N TRP A 15 -13.85 14.29 -7.80
CA TRP A 15 -14.79 13.96 -6.72
C TRP A 15 -14.52 12.61 -6.05
N THR A 16 -13.43 11.93 -6.43
CA THR A 16 -13.17 10.55 -6.01
C THR A 16 -12.98 10.44 -4.51
N LEU A 17 -12.05 11.20 -3.94
CA LEU A 17 -11.83 11.23 -2.49
C LEU A 17 -12.99 11.91 -1.74
N PHE A 18 -13.68 12.87 -2.36
CA PHE A 18 -14.85 13.53 -1.76
C PHE A 18 -15.99 12.54 -1.51
N LYS A 19 -16.21 11.56 -2.40
CA LYS A 19 -17.19 10.48 -2.18
C LYS A 19 -16.89 9.65 -0.94
N LEU A 20 -15.62 9.51 -0.55
CA LEU A 20 -15.26 8.78 0.66
C LEU A 20 -15.77 9.47 1.92
N LEU A 21 -15.94 10.79 1.93
CA LEU A 21 -16.42 11.55 3.11
C LEU A 21 -17.81 11.15 3.57
N PHE A 22 -18.64 10.63 2.67
CA PHE A 22 -20.02 10.19 2.97
C PHE A 22 -20.10 8.76 3.50
N ARG A 23 -18.97 8.05 3.60
CA ARG A 23 -18.94 6.71 4.17
C ARG A 23 -18.94 6.79 5.69
N TRP A 24 -19.86 6.10 6.35
CA TRP A 24 -20.01 6.12 7.82
C TRP A 24 -19.10 5.11 8.55
N ARG A 25 -18.98 3.90 8.01
CA ARG A 25 -18.22 2.81 8.65
C ARG A 25 -16.72 3.11 8.62
N GLY A 26 -16.05 2.99 9.77
CA GLY A 26 -14.64 3.35 9.92
C GLY A 26 -14.34 4.83 9.64
N SER A 27 -15.34 5.71 9.72
CA SER A 27 -15.17 7.11 9.32
C SER A 27 -14.72 8.03 10.45
N ILE A 28 -14.11 9.15 10.08
CA ILE A 28 -13.76 10.20 11.03
C ILE A 28 -14.97 10.71 11.82
N TRP A 29 -16.14 10.78 11.18
CA TRP A 29 -17.37 11.25 11.79
C TRP A 29 -17.79 10.35 12.95
N LYS A 30 -17.80 9.03 12.73
CA LYS A 30 -18.15 8.06 13.77
C LYS A 30 -17.24 8.18 15.00
N SER A 31 -15.95 8.50 14.79
CA SER A 31 -14.95 8.55 15.86
C SER A 31 -14.92 9.87 16.63
N VAL A 32 -15.20 11.01 15.99
CA VAL A 32 -15.00 12.35 16.59
C VAL A 32 -16.31 12.97 17.10
N LEU A 33 -17.47 12.59 16.55
CA LEU A 33 -18.75 13.28 16.81
C LEU A 33 -19.14 13.34 18.30
N LEU A 34 -18.90 12.27 19.06
CA LEU A 34 -19.26 12.23 20.49
C LEU A 34 -18.42 13.22 21.30
N GLU A 35 -17.10 13.21 21.12
CA GLU A 35 -16.17 14.09 21.82
C GLU A 35 -16.39 15.55 21.43
N LEU A 36 -16.67 15.80 20.15
CA LEU A 36 -17.03 17.13 19.65
C LEU A 36 -18.32 17.63 20.30
N PHE A 37 -19.34 16.78 20.40
CA PHE A 37 -20.61 17.15 21.06
C PHE A 37 -20.38 17.52 22.52
N VAL A 38 -19.62 16.72 23.27
CA VAL A 38 -19.26 17.03 24.67
C VAL A 38 -18.52 18.35 24.77
N TRP A 39 -17.52 18.58 23.91
CA TRP A 39 -16.76 19.84 23.91
C TRP A 39 -17.64 21.05 23.59
N LEU A 40 -18.55 20.93 22.63
CA LEU A 40 -19.51 21.99 22.28
C LEU A 40 -20.48 22.31 23.41
N VAL A 41 -20.96 21.30 24.14
CA VAL A 41 -21.82 21.50 25.32
C VAL A 41 -21.06 22.23 26.42
N LEU A 42 -19.82 21.83 26.72
CA LEU A 42 -18.98 22.52 27.70
C LEU A 42 -18.70 23.97 27.29
N PHE A 43 -18.38 24.20 26.01
CA PHE A 43 -18.19 25.53 25.47
C PHE A 43 -19.44 26.40 25.65
N ALA A 44 -20.62 25.87 25.29
CA ALA A 44 -21.90 26.57 25.43
C ALA A 44 -22.25 26.89 26.88
N ILE A 45 -22.00 25.97 27.83
CA ILE A 45 -22.21 26.21 29.26
C ILE A 45 -21.37 27.40 29.73
N ILE A 46 -20.07 27.44 29.40
CA ILE A 46 -19.19 28.56 29.78
C ILE A 46 -19.65 29.87 29.12
N THR A 47 -20.07 29.83 27.85
CA THR A 47 -20.63 31.01 27.17
C THR A 47 -21.86 31.55 27.91
N ILE A 48 -22.79 30.68 28.33
CA ILE A 48 -23.99 31.07 29.08
C ILE A 48 -23.61 31.66 30.44
N VAL A 49 -22.69 31.04 31.17
CA VAL A 49 -22.22 31.51 32.49
C VAL A 49 -21.57 32.89 32.38
N TYR A 50 -20.69 33.10 31.38
CA TYR A 50 -20.05 34.39 31.12
C TYR A 50 -21.05 35.52 30.83
N ARG A 51 -22.10 35.22 30.04
CA ARG A 51 -23.11 36.22 29.65
C ARG A 51 -24.15 36.51 30.72
N THR A 52 -24.54 35.51 31.51
CA THR A 52 -25.68 35.62 32.43
C THR A 52 -25.28 35.80 33.89
N ALA A 53 -24.27 35.07 34.36
CA ALA A 53 -23.92 34.98 35.78
C ALA A 53 -22.74 35.87 36.19
N LEU A 54 -21.73 36.05 35.34
CA LEU A 54 -20.46 36.71 35.69
C LEU A 54 -20.47 38.25 35.61
N ARG A 55 -21.62 38.93 35.80
CA ARG A 55 -21.73 40.39 35.57
C ARG A 55 -20.70 41.24 36.31
N ASP A 56 -20.42 40.93 37.58
CA ASP A 56 -19.48 41.71 38.41
C ASP A 56 -18.01 41.26 38.27
N SER A 57 -17.76 40.03 37.79
CA SER A 57 -16.43 39.41 37.68
C SER A 57 -15.97 39.17 36.23
N GLN A 58 -16.69 39.74 35.26
CA GLN A 58 -16.41 39.63 33.82
C GLN A 58 -14.96 40.01 33.47
N LYS A 59 -14.43 41.09 34.03
CA LYS A 59 -13.04 41.54 33.77
C LYS A 59 -11.99 40.50 34.14
N VAL A 60 -12.19 39.79 35.25
CA VAL A 60 -11.25 38.75 35.72
C VAL A 60 -11.27 37.56 34.78
N PHE A 61 -12.47 37.15 34.35
CA PHE A 61 -12.62 36.09 33.35
C PHE A 61 -11.97 36.47 32.02
N GLU A 62 -12.15 37.71 31.54
CA GLU A 62 -11.58 38.18 30.28
C GLU A 62 -10.04 38.20 30.29
N GLN A 63 -9.44 38.60 31.40
CA GLN A 63 -7.98 38.52 31.61
C GLN A 63 -7.50 37.06 31.62
N PHE A 64 -8.25 36.16 32.26
CA PHE A 64 -7.95 34.74 32.27
C PHE A 64 -8.02 34.12 30.86
N VAL A 65 -9.06 34.45 30.09
CA VAL A 65 -9.22 34.04 28.70
C VAL A 65 -8.03 34.50 27.85
N GLN A 66 -7.61 35.76 27.99
CA GLN A 66 -6.44 36.30 27.29
C GLN A 66 -5.17 35.53 27.64
N TYR A 67 -4.93 35.34 28.94
CA TYR A 67 -3.78 34.61 29.44
C TYR A 67 -3.74 33.20 28.84
N CYS A 68 -4.86 32.48 28.87
CA CYS A 68 -4.94 31.14 28.30
C CYS A 68 -4.66 31.15 26.79
N ASP A 69 -5.19 32.11 26.02
CA ASP A 69 -4.96 32.15 24.57
C ASP A 69 -3.49 32.41 24.21
N GLU A 70 -2.83 33.35 24.88
CA GLU A 70 -1.41 33.66 24.66
C GLU A 70 -0.51 32.46 24.98
N LYS A 71 -0.90 31.64 25.97
CA LYS A 71 -0.11 30.48 26.42
C LYS A 71 -0.42 29.20 25.66
N LEU A 72 -1.49 29.13 24.85
CA LEU A 72 -1.81 27.96 24.03
C LEU A 72 -0.71 27.63 23.01
N GLY A 73 0.04 28.64 22.53
CA GLY A 73 1.14 28.47 21.60
C GLY A 73 2.34 27.69 22.16
N TYR A 74 2.39 27.44 23.48
CA TYR A 74 3.47 26.67 24.11
C TYR A 74 3.39 25.18 23.83
N ILE A 75 2.24 24.68 23.38
CA ILE A 75 2.03 23.24 23.10
C ILE A 75 2.23 23.01 21.59
N PRO A 76 3.33 22.36 21.16
CA PRO A 76 3.60 22.14 19.73
C PRO A 76 2.84 20.92 19.19
N LEU A 77 1.50 20.98 19.18
CA LEU A 77 0.63 19.86 18.81
C LEU A 77 0.95 19.26 17.43
N ASN A 78 1.29 20.10 16.45
CA ASN A 78 1.58 19.66 15.08
C ASN A 78 2.71 18.63 15.02
N PHE A 79 3.84 18.93 15.66
CA PHE A 79 4.99 18.02 15.69
C PHE A 79 4.70 16.80 16.54
N MET A 80 4.10 17.01 17.72
CA MET A 80 3.78 15.92 18.66
C MET A 80 2.88 14.86 18.00
N LEU A 81 1.78 15.28 17.37
CA LEU A 81 0.87 14.36 16.68
C LEU A 81 1.48 13.77 15.42
N GLY A 82 2.19 14.57 14.61
CA GLY A 82 2.80 14.11 13.37
C GLY A 82 3.79 12.96 13.55
N PHE A 83 4.70 13.11 14.52
CA PHE A 83 5.64 12.03 14.86
C PHE A 83 4.95 10.83 15.49
N PHE A 84 3.94 11.05 16.32
CA PHE A 84 3.18 9.97 16.95
C PHE A 84 2.42 9.13 15.91
N VAL A 85 1.63 9.77 15.04
CA VAL A 85 0.85 9.11 13.98
C VAL A 85 1.77 8.34 13.04
N THR A 86 2.90 8.92 12.63
CA THR A 86 3.88 8.25 11.78
C THR A 86 4.50 7.02 12.45
N SER A 87 4.82 7.12 13.74
CA SER A 87 5.36 6.00 14.52
C SER A 87 4.35 4.86 14.65
N VAL A 88 3.08 5.19 14.93
CA VAL A 88 2.00 4.21 15.03
C VAL A 88 1.73 3.57 13.67
N LEU A 89 1.68 4.33 12.59
CA LEU A 89 1.48 3.80 11.24
C LEU A 89 2.59 2.82 10.83
N ASN A 90 3.86 3.17 11.09
CA ASN A 90 4.99 2.29 10.81
C ASN A 90 4.89 0.96 11.59
N ARG A 91 4.42 1.03 12.84
CA ARG A 91 4.17 -0.16 13.65
C ARG A 91 2.99 -0.98 13.13
N TRP A 92 1.90 -0.32 12.72
CA TRP A 92 0.74 -0.94 12.06
C TRP A 92 1.14 -1.70 10.79
N LEU A 93 1.98 -1.09 9.94
CA LEU A 93 2.53 -1.76 8.75
C LEU A 93 3.35 -3.01 9.12
N ARG A 94 4.19 -2.93 10.16
CA ARG A 94 4.95 -4.11 10.63
C ARG A 94 4.06 -5.22 11.17
N PHE A 95 2.95 -4.91 11.83
CA PHE A 95 1.97 -5.94 12.21
C PHE A 95 1.39 -6.63 10.97
N PHE A 96 1.03 -5.84 9.94
CA PHE A 96 0.49 -6.37 8.71
C PHE A 96 1.45 -7.30 7.97
N ASP A 97 2.72 -6.89 7.84
CA ASP A 97 3.78 -7.68 7.18
C ASP A 97 4.01 -9.03 7.85
N ASN A 98 3.77 -9.12 9.16
CA ASN A 98 4.04 -10.30 9.97
C ASN A 98 2.78 -11.13 10.30
N ILE A 99 1.60 -10.78 9.74
CA ILE A 99 0.32 -11.42 10.08
C ILE A 99 0.27 -12.93 9.75
N GLY A 100 1.16 -13.40 8.88
CA GLY A 100 1.41 -14.82 8.61
C GLY A 100 0.45 -15.43 7.59
N TYR A 101 0.96 -15.66 6.37
CA TYR A 101 0.26 -16.38 5.31
C TYR A 101 0.86 -17.78 5.14
N ILE A 102 0.00 -18.80 5.14
CA ILE A 102 0.44 -20.21 5.16
C ILE A 102 0.98 -20.69 3.80
N ASP A 103 0.65 -19.96 2.74
CA ASP A 103 0.67 -20.51 1.40
C ASP A 103 2.08 -20.94 0.94
N ASN A 104 3.15 -20.26 1.38
CA ASN A 104 4.52 -20.64 1.07
C ASN A 104 4.87 -22.01 1.68
N ILE A 105 4.48 -22.25 2.94
CA ILE A 105 4.67 -23.55 3.60
C ILE A 105 3.86 -24.61 2.84
N ALA A 106 2.59 -24.34 2.54
CA ALA A 106 1.73 -25.28 1.85
C ALA A 106 2.28 -25.66 0.46
N LEU A 107 2.76 -24.69 -0.31
CA LEU A 107 3.37 -24.94 -1.62
C LEU A 107 4.68 -25.75 -1.50
N MET A 108 5.56 -25.43 -0.55
CA MET A 108 6.81 -26.20 -0.36
C MET A 108 6.55 -27.61 0.15
N VAL A 109 5.59 -27.80 1.07
CA VAL A 109 5.17 -29.12 1.57
C VAL A 109 4.57 -29.96 0.45
N SER A 110 3.69 -29.38 -0.37
CA SER A 110 3.13 -30.06 -1.55
C SER A 110 4.22 -30.41 -2.57
N ALA A 111 5.17 -29.50 -2.78
CA ALA A 111 6.26 -29.68 -3.74
C ALA A 111 7.32 -30.69 -3.31
N TYR A 112 7.58 -30.89 -2.01
CA TYR A 112 8.72 -31.69 -1.55
C TYR A 112 8.38 -32.92 -0.68
N VAL A 113 7.19 -33.00 -0.09
CA VAL A 113 6.75 -34.19 0.68
C VAL A 113 5.97 -35.14 -0.22
N LYS A 114 6.66 -36.19 -0.70
CA LYS A 114 6.16 -37.09 -1.76
C LYS A 114 5.55 -38.37 -1.23
N GLY A 115 4.40 -38.75 -1.78
CA GLY A 115 3.70 -40.00 -1.47
C GLY A 115 2.20 -39.85 -1.63
N THR A 116 1.57 -40.88 -2.18
CA THR A 116 0.10 -41.01 -2.30
C THR A 116 -0.50 -41.87 -1.20
N ASP A 117 0.34 -42.48 -0.37
CA ASP A 117 -0.08 -43.25 0.79
C ASP A 117 -0.79 -42.35 1.82
N GLU A 118 -1.80 -42.92 2.48
CA GLU A 118 -2.62 -42.19 3.45
C GLU A 118 -1.77 -41.62 4.59
N LYS A 119 -0.71 -42.33 5.01
CA LYS A 119 0.23 -41.83 6.02
C LYS A 119 0.93 -40.54 5.55
N THR A 120 1.48 -40.51 4.34
CA THR A 120 2.13 -39.29 3.82
C THR A 120 1.13 -38.17 3.55
N ARG A 121 -0.09 -38.50 3.13
CA ARG A 121 -1.19 -37.53 3.04
C ARG A 121 -1.48 -36.89 4.40
N MET A 122 -1.56 -37.69 5.47
CA MET A 122 -1.69 -37.21 6.85
C MET A 122 -0.50 -36.35 7.27
N MET A 123 0.74 -36.74 6.94
CA MET A 123 1.93 -35.93 7.22
C MET A 123 1.82 -34.53 6.61
N ARG A 124 1.49 -34.43 5.31
CA ARG A 124 1.31 -33.15 4.61
C ARG A 124 0.24 -32.28 5.26
N ARG A 125 -0.94 -32.85 5.55
CA ARG A 125 -2.05 -32.15 6.18
C ARG A 125 -1.69 -31.66 7.59
N ASN A 126 -1.01 -32.49 8.38
CA ASN A 126 -0.63 -32.16 9.75
C ASN A 126 0.47 -31.10 9.83
N ILE A 127 1.48 -31.10 8.93
CA ILE A 127 2.49 -30.03 8.88
C ILE A 127 1.81 -28.65 8.75
N VAL A 128 0.89 -28.52 7.78
CA VAL A 128 0.16 -27.27 7.54
C VAL A 128 -0.77 -26.94 8.71
N ARG A 129 -1.58 -27.92 9.17
CA ARG A 129 -2.53 -27.70 10.26
C ARG A 129 -1.84 -27.28 11.54
N TYR A 130 -0.67 -27.84 11.86
CA TYR A 130 0.11 -27.43 13.04
C TYR A 130 0.63 -26.01 12.94
N CYS A 131 1.12 -25.56 11.77
CA CYS A 131 1.49 -24.16 11.59
C CYS A 131 0.30 -23.20 11.79
N VAL A 132 -0.87 -23.56 11.25
CA VAL A 132 -2.09 -22.77 11.43
C VAL A 132 -2.64 -22.85 12.86
N LEU A 133 -2.48 -23.98 13.54
CA LEU A 133 -2.82 -24.16 14.95
C LEU A 133 -1.97 -23.23 15.83
N SER A 134 -0.66 -23.15 15.59
CA SER A 134 0.19 -22.17 16.27
C SER A 134 -0.26 -20.73 16.00
N GLN A 135 -0.65 -20.40 14.76
CA GLN A 135 -1.21 -19.08 14.45
C GLN A 135 -2.53 -18.83 15.21
N ALA A 136 -3.42 -19.82 15.30
CA ALA A 136 -4.68 -19.71 16.05
C ALA A 136 -4.43 -19.49 17.54
N LEU A 137 -3.45 -20.19 18.13
CA LEU A 137 -3.04 -20.00 19.52
C LEU A 137 -2.49 -18.59 19.77
N VAL A 138 -1.65 -18.07 18.87
CA VAL A 138 -1.12 -16.69 18.96
C VAL A 138 -2.24 -15.67 18.81
N PHE A 139 -3.07 -15.79 17.79
CA PHE A 139 -4.18 -14.87 17.54
C PHE A 139 -5.21 -14.88 18.67
N ARG A 140 -5.43 -16.03 19.33
CA ARG A 140 -6.30 -16.09 20.51
C ARG A 140 -5.75 -15.24 21.67
N ASP A 141 -4.44 -15.10 21.79
CA ASP A 141 -3.81 -14.32 22.86
C ASP A 141 -3.76 -12.82 22.54
N ILE A 142 -3.58 -12.43 21.27
CA ILE A 142 -3.42 -11.02 20.85
C ILE A 142 -4.70 -10.37 20.28
N SER A 143 -5.67 -11.15 19.78
CA SER A 143 -6.89 -10.63 19.14
C SER A 143 -8.16 -10.95 19.94
N LEU A 144 -8.91 -9.91 20.28
CA LEU A 144 -10.17 -10.03 21.03
C LEU A 144 -11.22 -10.81 20.25
N ARG A 145 -11.34 -10.57 18.94
CA ARG A 145 -12.29 -11.28 18.07
C ARG A 145 -11.99 -12.77 17.97
N VAL A 146 -10.72 -13.15 17.96
CA VAL A 146 -10.31 -14.56 17.93
C VAL A 146 -10.48 -15.20 19.31
N ARG A 147 -10.17 -14.49 20.40
CA ARG A 147 -10.45 -14.95 21.77
C ARG A 147 -11.93 -15.21 22.00
N LYS A 148 -12.83 -14.37 21.49
CA LYS A 148 -14.28 -14.57 21.56
C LYS A 148 -14.75 -15.80 20.77
N ARG A 149 -14.15 -16.07 19.61
CA ARG A 149 -14.43 -17.26 18.81
C ARG A 149 -13.88 -18.54 19.46
N PHE A 150 -12.68 -18.45 20.03
CA PHE A 150 -11.96 -19.57 20.62
C PHE A 150 -11.58 -19.31 22.09
N PRO A 151 -12.55 -19.31 23.03
CA PRO A 151 -12.26 -18.98 24.43
C PRO A 151 -11.39 -20.05 25.11
N THR A 152 -11.61 -21.33 24.80
CA THR A 152 -10.93 -22.48 25.39
C THR A 152 -10.15 -23.29 24.36
N ILE A 153 -9.26 -24.19 24.78
CA ILE A 153 -8.60 -25.13 23.85
C ILE A 153 -9.64 -26.07 23.20
N ASP A 154 -10.68 -26.48 23.93
CA ASP A 154 -11.75 -27.36 23.41
C ASP A 154 -12.50 -26.75 22.22
N SER A 155 -12.63 -25.42 22.19
CA SER A 155 -13.22 -24.71 21.06
C SER A 155 -12.37 -24.80 19.79
N LEU A 156 -11.04 -24.91 19.92
CA LEU A 156 -10.12 -25.16 18.79
C LEU A 156 -10.25 -26.60 18.28
N ILE A 157 -10.57 -27.55 19.17
CA ILE A 157 -10.84 -28.95 18.80
C ILE A 157 -12.14 -29.06 18.03
N SER A 158 -13.19 -28.45 18.59
CA SER A 158 -14.52 -28.42 17.96
C SER A 158 -14.48 -27.78 16.57
N ALA A 159 -13.60 -26.80 16.38
CA ALA A 159 -13.37 -26.14 15.08
C ALA A 159 -12.39 -26.89 14.15
N GLY A 160 -11.80 -28.01 14.59
CA GLY A 160 -10.91 -28.86 13.78
C GLY A 160 -9.48 -28.36 13.61
N PHE A 161 -9.03 -27.37 14.40
CA PHE A 161 -7.64 -26.91 14.39
C PHE A 161 -6.72 -27.88 15.15
N MET A 162 -7.23 -28.49 16.22
CA MET A 162 -6.53 -29.45 17.09
C MET A 162 -7.37 -30.73 17.22
N MET A 163 -6.73 -31.88 17.46
CA MET A 163 -7.42 -33.15 17.74
C MET A 163 -7.32 -33.49 19.24
N GLU A 164 -8.20 -34.35 19.76
CA GLU A 164 -8.23 -34.68 21.20
C GLU A 164 -6.89 -35.25 21.71
N HIS A 165 -6.31 -36.23 21.00
CA HIS A 165 -5.01 -36.80 21.35
C HIS A 165 -3.84 -35.79 21.26
N GLU A 166 -4.01 -34.70 20.50
CA GLU A 166 -3.01 -33.62 20.42
C GLU A 166 -3.14 -32.67 21.60
N LYS A 167 -4.36 -32.46 22.09
CA LYS A 167 -4.61 -31.73 23.32
C LYS A 167 -4.04 -32.48 24.53
N GLU A 168 -4.22 -33.79 24.62
CA GLU A 168 -3.61 -34.61 25.68
C GLU A 168 -2.09 -34.37 25.75
N LYS A 169 -1.40 -34.48 24.60
CA LYS A 169 0.03 -34.16 24.50
C LYS A 169 0.37 -32.70 24.78
N PHE A 170 -0.49 -31.77 24.39
CA PHE A 170 -0.32 -30.35 24.69
C PHE A 170 -0.41 -30.11 26.21
N GLU A 171 -1.28 -30.82 26.90
CA GLU A 171 -1.56 -30.73 28.34
C GLU A 171 -0.54 -31.45 29.22
N GLU A 172 0.16 -32.47 28.71
CA GLU A 172 1.32 -33.08 29.40
C GLU A 172 2.35 -32.02 29.84
N PHE A 173 2.50 -30.95 29.05
CA PHE A 173 3.39 -29.83 29.35
C PHE A 173 2.69 -28.67 30.08
N ASN A 174 1.53 -28.89 30.72
CA ASN A 174 0.82 -27.86 31.51
C ASN A 174 1.65 -27.30 32.67
N GLN A 175 2.64 -28.05 33.17
CA GLN A 175 3.57 -27.57 34.20
C GLN A 175 4.50 -26.46 33.69
N PHE A 176 4.63 -26.29 32.37
CA PHE A 176 5.43 -25.23 31.77
C PHE A 176 4.71 -23.88 31.82
N ARG A 177 5.34 -22.89 32.47
CA ARG A 177 4.74 -21.59 32.79
C ARG A 177 4.49 -20.67 31.59
N TYR A 178 5.24 -20.83 30.50
CA TYR A 178 5.16 -19.91 29.36
C TYR A 178 4.20 -20.40 28.27
N ASN A 179 3.81 -19.50 27.38
CA ASN A 179 2.93 -19.83 26.26
C ASN A 179 3.54 -20.91 25.36
N ARG A 180 2.65 -21.80 24.91
CA ARG A 180 2.98 -23.09 24.29
C ARG A 180 2.75 -23.13 22.78
N TYR A 181 2.58 -21.97 22.14
CA TYR A 181 2.39 -21.85 20.69
C TYR A 181 3.58 -22.36 19.87
N TRP A 182 4.74 -22.59 20.48
CA TRP A 182 5.91 -23.20 19.84
C TRP A 182 5.77 -24.72 19.62
N MET A 183 4.92 -25.42 20.39
CA MET A 183 4.80 -26.88 20.32
C MET A 183 4.33 -27.38 18.94
N PRO A 184 3.26 -26.83 18.33
CA PRO A 184 2.86 -27.30 17.00
C PRO A 184 3.94 -27.07 15.93
N PHE A 185 4.75 -26.00 16.03
CA PHE A 185 5.91 -25.83 15.14
C PHE A 185 6.95 -26.93 15.33
N GLN A 186 7.24 -27.34 16.57
CA GLN A 186 8.12 -28.46 16.82
C GLN A 186 7.55 -29.76 16.24
N TRP A 187 6.25 -30.02 16.45
CA TRP A 187 5.59 -31.21 15.88
C TRP A 187 5.65 -31.21 14.34
N ALA A 188 5.45 -30.07 13.70
CA ALA A 188 5.57 -29.93 12.25
C ALA A 188 6.99 -30.25 11.76
N LEU A 189 8.03 -29.71 12.43
CA LEU A 189 9.43 -30.00 12.12
C LEU A 189 9.79 -31.47 12.36
N SER A 190 9.26 -32.09 13.42
CA SER A 190 9.44 -33.52 13.68
C SER A 190 8.81 -34.39 12.59
N ILE A 191 7.62 -34.02 12.08
CA ILE A 191 7.01 -34.72 10.93
C ILE A 191 7.87 -34.56 9.68
N CYS A 192 8.44 -33.37 9.43
CA CYS A 192 9.37 -33.19 8.31
C CYS A 192 10.60 -34.09 8.44
N GLN A 193 11.16 -34.23 9.65
CA GLN A 193 12.27 -35.15 9.90
C GLN A 193 11.87 -36.61 9.68
N GLU A 194 10.69 -37.03 10.17
CA GLU A 194 10.17 -38.39 9.94
C GLU A 194 9.96 -38.66 8.44
N ALA A 195 9.38 -37.70 7.70
CA ALA A 195 9.21 -37.77 6.26
C ALA A 195 10.56 -37.90 5.53
N ARG A 196 11.62 -37.24 6.02
CA ARG A 196 12.98 -37.39 5.49
C ARG A 196 13.55 -38.79 5.76
N VAL A 197 13.43 -39.30 6.99
CA VAL A 197 13.89 -40.65 7.36
C VAL A 197 13.17 -41.71 6.51
N GLN A 198 11.88 -41.54 6.27
CA GLN A 198 11.06 -42.42 5.42
C GLN A 198 11.27 -42.18 3.91
N GLN A 199 12.25 -41.35 3.51
CA GLN A 199 12.54 -40.98 2.12
C GLN A 199 11.34 -40.40 1.34
N LYS A 200 10.35 -39.85 2.06
CA LYS A 200 9.25 -39.06 1.48
C LYS A 200 9.73 -37.68 1.05
N ILE A 201 10.76 -37.15 1.71
CA ILE A 201 11.55 -36.01 1.25
C ILE A 201 12.87 -36.55 0.69
N ALA A 202 13.19 -36.20 -0.56
CA ALA A 202 14.28 -36.83 -1.31
C ALA A 202 15.69 -36.51 -0.77
N SER A 203 15.91 -35.29 -0.27
CA SER A 203 17.22 -34.85 0.22
C SER A 203 17.15 -33.85 1.36
N ASP A 204 18.27 -33.70 2.07
CA ASP A 204 18.41 -32.78 3.21
C ASP A 204 18.24 -31.31 2.77
N VAL A 205 18.62 -30.98 1.54
CA VAL A 205 18.45 -29.64 0.96
C VAL A 205 16.97 -29.26 0.81
N LEU A 206 16.11 -30.22 0.47
CA LEU A 206 14.67 -30.00 0.39
C LEU A 206 14.02 -29.96 1.79
N LEU A 207 14.51 -30.78 2.71
CA LEU A 207 14.09 -30.73 4.12
C LEU A 207 14.40 -29.37 4.74
N GLU A 208 15.63 -28.88 4.56
CA GLU A 208 16.06 -27.55 5.02
C GLU A 208 15.12 -26.47 4.48
N LYS A 209 14.78 -26.53 3.19
CA LYS A 209 13.87 -25.57 2.56
C LYS A 209 12.48 -25.53 3.21
N VAL A 210 11.87 -26.69 3.49
CA VAL A 210 10.58 -26.75 4.19
C VAL A 210 10.73 -26.22 5.62
N GLY A 211 11.81 -26.60 6.32
CA GLY A 211 12.12 -26.13 7.67
C GLY A 211 12.32 -24.62 7.76
N GLU A 212 12.97 -24.00 6.76
CA GLU A 212 13.16 -22.55 6.66
C GLU A 212 11.82 -21.81 6.56
N GLU A 213 10.87 -22.30 5.77
CA GLU A 213 9.56 -21.65 5.64
C GLU A 213 8.75 -21.77 6.94
N ILE A 214 8.81 -22.93 7.61
CA ILE A 214 8.20 -23.11 8.94
C ILE A 214 8.85 -22.16 9.96
N LYS A 215 10.19 -22.05 9.94
CA LYS A 215 10.94 -21.13 10.80
C LYS A 215 10.55 -19.68 10.53
N SER A 216 10.47 -19.26 9.27
CA SER A 216 10.09 -17.90 8.89
C SER A 216 8.68 -17.55 9.39
N PHE A 217 7.71 -18.45 9.19
CA PHE A 217 6.36 -18.25 9.71
C PHE A 217 6.32 -18.19 11.24
N ARG A 218 7.07 -19.06 11.93
CA ARG A 218 7.24 -19.02 13.39
C ARG A 218 7.87 -17.71 13.86
N THR A 219 8.86 -17.18 13.13
CA THR A 219 9.48 -15.87 13.43
C THR A 219 8.46 -14.75 13.28
N ASN A 220 7.66 -14.74 12.21
CA ASN A 220 6.61 -13.73 12.01
C ASN A 220 5.61 -13.75 13.18
N MET A 221 5.16 -14.93 13.61
CA MET A 221 4.30 -15.07 14.79
C MET A 221 4.98 -14.55 16.07
N ALA A 222 6.27 -14.84 16.26
CA ALA A 222 7.02 -14.32 17.40
C ALA A 222 7.16 -12.79 17.35
N VAL A 223 7.34 -12.19 16.17
CA VAL A 223 7.36 -10.74 15.98
C VAL A 223 6.02 -10.12 16.39
N LEU A 224 4.89 -10.72 16.01
CA LEU A 224 3.57 -10.27 16.47
C LEU A 224 3.45 -10.31 17.99
N CYS A 225 3.82 -11.43 18.62
CA CYS A 225 3.82 -11.56 20.08
C CYS A 225 4.75 -10.53 20.74
N ASN A 226 5.91 -10.25 20.15
CA ASN A 226 6.86 -9.27 20.70
C ASN A 226 6.31 -7.85 20.61
N PHE A 227 5.64 -7.51 19.52
CA PHE A 227 4.95 -6.23 19.43
C PHE A 227 3.80 -6.15 20.44
N ASP A 228 2.95 -7.17 20.55
CA ASP A 228 1.89 -7.18 21.56
C ASP A 228 2.43 -7.07 23.00
N TRP A 229 3.49 -7.82 23.31
CA TRP A 229 4.16 -7.80 24.61
C TRP A 229 4.83 -6.46 24.92
N VAL A 230 5.43 -5.82 23.91
CA VAL A 230 6.11 -4.52 24.03
C VAL A 230 5.34 -3.48 23.22
N PRO A 231 4.25 -2.90 23.79
CA PRO A 231 3.57 -1.77 23.18
C PRO A 231 4.47 -0.54 23.14
N LEU A 232 4.02 0.52 22.46
CA LEU A 232 4.67 1.82 22.60
C LEU A 232 4.71 2.21 24.09
N PRO A 233 5.82 2.76 24.60
CA PRO A 233 5.92 3.15 26.01
C PRO A 233 4.72 4.01 26.38
N ILE A 234 3.98 3.61 27.42
CA ILE A 234 2.68 4.21 27.76
C ILE A 234 2.75 5.74 27.93
N MET A 235 3.89 6.25 28.39
CA MET A 235 4.17 7.67 28.54
C MET A 235 4.01 8.45 27.22
N TYR A 236 4.31 7.83 26.08
CA TYR A 236 4.22 8.51 24.78
C TYR A 236 2.75 8.71 24.35
N PRO A 237 1.88 7.69 24.23
CA PRO A 237 0.45 7.91 24.05
C PRO A 237 -0.17 8.81 25.13
N GLN A 238 0.20 8.62 26.40
CA GLN A 238 -0.30 9.47 27.50
C GLN A 238 0.05 10.94 27.29
N LEU A 239 1.29 11.26 26.94
CA LEU A 239 1.74 12.63 26.67
C LEU A 239 0.95 13.26 25.51
N ILE A 240 0.74 12.52 24.43
CA ILE A 240 0.01 13.02 23.25
C ILE A 240 -1.46 13.24 23.58
N VAL A 241 -2.13 12.24 24.17
CA VAL A 241 -3.53 12.32 24.58
C VAL A 241 -3.72 13.49 25.56
N MET A 242 -2.84 13.59 26.57
CA MET A 242 -2.86 14.70 27.53
C MET A 242 -2.66 16.05 26.84
N ALA A 243 -1.70 16.18 25.93
CA ALA A 243 -1.43 17.44 25.23
C ALA A 243 -2.64 17.91 24.41
N VAL A 244 -3.26 17.00 23.64
CA VAL A 244 -4.44 17.32 22.81
C VAL A 244 -5.66 17.66 23.69
N HIS A 245 -5.95 16.85 24.71
CA HIS A 245 -7.10 17.10 25.58
C HIS A 245 -6.90 18.36 26.43
N THR A 246 -5.71 18.60 26.98
CA THR A 246 -5.40 19.83 27.73
C THR A 246 -5.52 21.05 26.83
N TYR A 247 -5.03 20.97 25.59
CA TYR A 247 -5.20 22.05 24.62
C TYR A 247 -6.68 22.39 24.44
N PHE A 248 -7.55 21.40 24.21
CA PHE A 248 -8.97 21.66 23.99
C PHE A 248 -9.75 22.02 25.25
N ILE A 249 -9.34 21.55 26.43
CA ILE A 249 -9.87 22.02 27.72
C ILE A 249 -9.56 23.51 27.90
N VAL A 250 -8.32 23.93 27.64
CA VAL A 250 -7.95 25.35 27.69
C VAL A 250 -8.71 26.14 26.63
N CYS A 251 -8.94 25.59 25.43
CA CYS A 251 -9.78 26.21 24.40
C CYS A 251 -11.24 26.43 24.82
N VAL A 252 -11.80 25.63 25.74
CA VAL A 252 -13.15 25.89 26.28
C VAL A 252 -13.22 27.28 26.92
N PHE A 253 -12.13 27.76 27.50
CA PHE A 253 -12.03 29.08 28.11
C PHE A 253 -11.45 30.11 27.14
N SER A 254 -10.26 29.86 26.58
CA SER A 254 -9.52 30.85 25.79
C SER A 254 -10.20 31.25 24.49
N ARG A 255 -11.10 30.41 23.95
CA ARG A 255 -11.81 30.65 22.68
C ARG A 255 -13.20 31.25 22.88
N GLN A 256 -13.54 31.68 24.10
CA GLN A 256 -14.82 32.32 24.40
C GLN A 256 -14.94 33.70 23.76
N PHE A 257 -16.17 34.08 23.39
CA PHE A 257 -16.44 35.39 22.81
C PHE A 257 -16.56 36.48 23.90
N VAL A 258 -15.51 37.28 24.04
CA VAL A 258 -15.45 38.44 24.97
C VAL A 258 -16.21 39.64 24.41
N ILE A 259 -17.14 40.18 25.20
CA ILE A 259 -18.10 41.23 24.78
C ILE A 259 -17.69 42.62 25.27
N SER A 260 -17.01 42.72 26.41
CA SER A 260 -16.72 43.99 27.10
C SER A 260 -15.92 44.96 26.23
N ASP A 261 -16.41 46.21 26.13
CA ASP A 261 -15.80 47.29 25.33
C ASP A 261 -14.42 47.74 25.84
N LEU A 262 -14.13 47.48 27.12
CA LEU A 262 -12.89 47.88 27.80
C LEU A 262 -11.82 46.79 27.77
N ALA A 263 -12.12 45.60 27.24
CA ALA A 263 -11.18 44.48 27.20
C ALA A 263 -10.22 44.60 26.00
N PRO A 264 -8.89 44.47 26.20
CA PRO A 264 -7.90 44.55 25.11
C PRO A 264 -8.06 43.43 24.06
N ASN A 265 -8.70 42.33 24.46
CA ASN A 265 -8.98 41.12 23.71
C ASN A 265 -10.47 40.98 23.32
N LYS A 266 -11.19 42.10 23.19
CA LYS A 266 -12.58 42.13 22.70
C LYS A 266 -12.71 41.35 21.38
N THR A 267 -13.68 40.45 21.31
CA THR A 267 -13.93 39.71 20.08
C THR A 267 -14.48 40.61 18.99
N LYS A 268 -13.86 40.56 17.80
CA LYS A 268 -14.23 41.39 16.65
C LYS A 268 -15.67 41.11 16.18
N MET A 269 -16.10 39.86 16.31
CA MET A 269 -17.42 39.41 15.91
C MET A 269 -17.89 38.31 16.86
N ASP A 270 -19.12 38.45 17.33
CA ASP A 270 -19.71 37.55 18.32
C ASP A 270 -20.65 36.55 17.63
N LEU A 271 -20.09 35.40 17.26
CA LEU A 271 -20.81 34.37 16.51
C LEU A 271 -21.63 33.43 17.40
N TYR A 272 -21.49 33.51 18.73
CA TYR A 272 -21.96 32.53 19.73
C TYR A 272 -21.39 31.10 19.56
N PHE A 273 -21.18 30.65 18.33
CA PHE A 273 -20.65 29.34 17.96
C PHE A 273 -19.22 29.48 17.39
N PRO A 274 -18.21 28.78 17.97
CA PRO A 274 -16.81 28.94 17.58
C PRO A 274 -16.47 28.07 16.37
N VAL A 275 -16.86 28.50 15.16
CA VAL A 275 -16.67 27.73 13.91
C VAL A 275 -15.21 27.28 13.72
N MET A 276 -14.24 28.20 13.85
CA MET A 276 -12.84 27.88 13.60
C MET A 276 -12.24 26.92 14.61
N THR A 277 -12.61 27.04 15.89
CA THR A 277 -12.16 26.11 16.94
C THR A 277 -12.83 24.75 16.81
N THR A 278 -14.08 24.70 16.32
CA THR A 278 -14.78 23.44 16.00
C THR A 278 -14.04 22.69 14.89
N LEU A 279 -13.63 23.39 13.83
CA LEU A 279 -12.83 22.80 12.75
C LEU A 279 -11.46 22.33 13.27
N GLN A 280 -10.79 23.17 14.06
CA GLN A 280 -9.54 22.82 14.74
C GLN A 280 -9.67 21.52 15.54
N PHE A 281 -10.74 21.41 16.33
CA PHE A 281 -11.06 20.20 17.09
C PHE A 281 -11.18 18.98 16.20
N ILE A 282 -11.98 19.07 15.12
CA ILE A 282 -12.17 17.97 14.17
C ILE A 282 -10.82 17.51 13.61
N PHE A 283 -9.92 18.43 13.26
CA PHE A 283 -8.64 18.07 12.68
C PHE A 283 -7.66 17.43 13.67
N TYR A 284 -7.44 18.04 14.83
CA TYR A 284 -6.49 17.50 15.82
C TYR A 284 -7.03 16.24 16.51
N MET A 285 -8.30 16.22 16.93
CA MET A 285 -8.90 15.01 17.51
C MET A 285 -9.06 13.93 16.46
N GLY A 286 -9.45 14.28 15.23
CA GLY A 286 -9.47 13.33 14.12
C GLY A 286 -8.10 12.70 13.84
N TRP A 287 -7.03 13.49 13.88
CA TRP A 287 -5.67 12.98 13.70
C TRP A 287 -5.22 12.07 14.85
N LEU A 288 -5.57 12.42 16.09
CA LEU A 288 -5.37 11.55 17.25
C LEU A 288 -6.15 10.23 17.10
N LYS A 289 -7.42 10.28 16.66
CA LYS A 289 -8.26 9.09 16.43
C LYS A 289 -7.73 8.19 15.31
N VAL A 290 -7.11 8.76 14.28
CA VAL A 290 -6.39 7.97 13.26
C VAL A 290 -5.27 7.14 13.91
N ALA A 291 -4.47 7.74 14.81
CA ALA A 291 -3.44 6.99 15.53
C ALA A 291 -4.05 5.97 16.51
N GLU A 292 -5.12 6.33 17.22
CA GLU A 292 -5.81 5.45 18.16
C GLU A 292 -6.29 4.16 17.48
N ALA A 293 -6.95 4.28 16.32
CA ALA A 293 -7.44 3.13 15.55
C ALA A 293 -6.33 2.25 14.96
N MET A 294 -5.10 2.76 14.81
CA MET A 294 -3.95 1.97 14.33
C MET A 294 -3.10 1.40 15.47
N LEU A 295 -3.32 1.84 16.71
CA LEU A 295 -2.47 1.51 17.85
C LEU A 295 -2.52 0.01 18.17
N ASN A 296 -3.72 -0.57 18.12
CA ASN A 296 -3.95 -2.01 18.27
C ASN A 296 -4.84 -2.55 17.14
N PRO A 297 -4.27 -3.00 16.01
CA PRO A 297 -5.05 -3.48 14.88
C PRO A 297 -5.69 -4.87 15.08
N PHE A 298 -5.57 -5.47 16.26
CA PHE A 298 -6.15 -6.78 16.61
C PHE A 298 -7.42 -6.67 17.49
N GLY A 299 -7.93 -5.45 17.66
CA GLY A 299 -9.11 -5.13 18.46
C GLY A 299 -10.44 -5.46 17.80
N GLU A 300 -11.42 -4.59 18.02
CA GLU A 300 -12.79 -4.76 17.52
C GLU A 300 -13.27 -3.61 16.63
N ASP A 301 -12.40 -2.66 16.28
CA ASP A 301 -12.74 -1.50 15.46
C ASP A 301 -13.04 -1.87 14.01
N ASP A 302 -13.70 -0.96 13.29
CA ASP A 302 -14.14 -1.21 11.90
C ASP A 302 -12.97 -1.49 10.95
N ASP A 303 -11.80 -0.89 11.21
CA ASP A 303 -10.58 -0.97 10.39
C ASP A 303 -9.55 -1.99 10.91
N ASP A 304 -9.84 -2.71 12.00
CA ASP A 304 -8.98 -3.75 12.55
C ASP A 304 -8.88 -4.99 11.66
N PHE A 305 -7.77 -5.70 11.76
CA PHE A 305 -7.49 -6.88 10.96
C PHE A 305 -8.51 -8.00 11.17
N GLU A 306 -8.93 -8.61 10.06
CA GLU A 306 -9.88 -9.72 10.06
C GLU A 306 -9.18 -11.07 10.34
N CYS A 307 -8.67 -11.24 11.57
CA CYS A 307 -7.90 -12.43 11.96
C CYS A 307 -8.70 -13.73 11.85
N ASN A 308 -10.01 -13.72 12.14
CA ASN A 308 -10.87 -14.90 11.98
C ASN A 308 -10.93 -15.36 10.51
N PHE A 309 -11.13 -14.40 9.59
CA PHE A 309 -11.11 -14.69 8.16
C PHE A 309 -9.75 -15.22 7.71
N LEU A 310 -8.65 -14.63 8.22
CA LEU A 310 -7.31 -15.07 7.88
C LEU A 310 -7.02 -16.50 8.35
N LEU A 311 -7.46 -16.88 9.56
CA LEU A 311 -7.34 -18.26 10.05
C LEU A 311 -8.10 -19.25 9.16
N ASP A 312 -9.35 -18.93 8.81
CA ASP A 312 -10.17 -19.78 7.94
C ASP A 312 -9.55 -19.90 6.54
N LYS A 313 -9.07 -18.77 5.99
CA LYS A 313 -8.36 -18.71 4.71
C LYS A 313 -7.13 -19.60 4.75
N ASN A 314 -6.26 -19.43 5.75
CA ASN A 314 -5.02 -20.17 5.85
C ASN A 314 -5.29 -21.67 6.02
N LEU A 315 -6.21 -22.07 6.90
CA LEU A 315 -6.56 -23.48 7.03
C LEU A 315 -7.09 -24.07 5.72
N SER A 316 -8.02 -23.37 5.07
CA SER A 316 -8.68 -23.85 3.85
C SER A 316 -7.73 -23.91 2.65
N ILE A 317 -6.99 -22.84 2.35
CA ILE A 317 -5.99 -22.83 1.26
C ILE A 317 -4.90 -23.85 1.55
N GLY A 318 -4.36 -23.85 2.77
CA GLY A 318 -3.26 -24.73 3.15
C GLY A 318 -3.62 -26.21 2.96
N LEU A 319 -4.78 -26.65 3.45
CA LEU A 319 -5.23 -28.03 3.28
C LEU A 319 -5.58 -28.35 1.82
N THR A 320 -6.15 -27.40 1.08
CA THR A 320 -6.50 -27.60 -0.34
C THR A 320 -5.24 -27.82 -1.20
N VAL A 321 -4.20 -27.03 -0.97
CA VAL A 321 -2.91 -27.11 -1.69
C VAL A 321 -2.23 -28.47 -1.48
N VAL A 322 -2.18 -28.97 -0.24
CA VAL A 322 -1.39 -30.16 0.12
C VAL A 322 -2.13 -31.48 -0.02
N ASP A 323 -3.44 -31.44 -0.27
CA ASP A 323 -4.29 -32.63 -0.40
C ASP A 323 -5.11 -32.62 -1.71
N PRO A 324 -6.29 -31.98 -1.85
CA PRO A 324 -7.02 -31.94 -3.11
C PRO A 324 -6.22 -31.49 -4.34
N GLY A 325 -5.30 -30.53 -4.20
CA GLY A 325 -4.46 -30.03 -5.28
C GLY A 325 -3.16 -30.81 -5.50
N TYR A 326 -2.80 -31.72 -4.59
CA TYR A 326 -1.53 -32.45 -4.66
C TYR A 326 -1.46 -33.32 -5.92
N ASN A 327 -0.37 -33.21 -6.68
CA ASN A 327 -0.14 -33.90 -7.96
C ASN A 327 -1.28 -33.76 -9.00
N LYS A 328 -2.14 -32.75 -8.90
CA LYS A 328 -3.18 -32.45 -9.90
C LYS A 328 -2.73 -31.37 -10.87
N THR A 329 -1.73 -31.69 -11.67
CA THR A 329 -1.26 -30.81 -12.76
C THR A 329 -2.11 -31.02 -14.03
N PRO A 330 -2.34 -29.96 -14.83
CA PRO A 330 -2.89 -30.13 -16.17
C PRO A 330 -1.87 -30.80 -17.10
N THR A 331 -2.36 -31.42 -18.17
CA THR A 331 -1.54 -32.04 -19.22
C THR A 331 -0.69 -30.98 -19.93
N ILE A 332 0.53 -31.37 -20.32
CA ILE A 332 1.45 -30.49 -21.03
C ILE A 332 1.12 -30.56 -22.52
N GLU A 333 0.59 -29.47 -23.07
CA GLU A 333 0.21 -29.34 -24.49
C GLU A 333 0.94 -28.16 -25.15
N GLU A 334 0.83 -28.07 -26.48
CA GLU A 334 1.35 -26.93 -27.25
C GLU A 334 0.51 -25.69 -26.96
N ASP A 335 1.17 -24.60 -26.58
CA ASP A 335 0.49 -23.33 -26.41
C ASP A 335 0.14 -22.69 -27.77
N ILE A 336 -0.81 -21.75 -27.76
CA ILE A 336 -1.28 -21.08 -28.99
C ILE A 336 -0.18 -20.32 -29.74
N PHE A 337 0.97 -20.10 -29.09
CA PHE A 337 2.14 -19.40 -29.64
C PHE A 337 3.29 -20.35 -30.02
N TRP A 338 3.04 -21.66 -30.05
CA TRP A 338 4.08 -22.64 -30.33
C TRP A 338 4.70 -22.50 -31.74
N ASN A 339 3.85 -22.29 -32.74
CA ASN A 339 4.25 -22.11 -34.16
C ASN A 339 3.94 -20.71 -34.72
N ASN A 340 3.30 -19.85 -33.91
CA ASN A 340 2.81 -18.53 -34.35
C ASN A 340 3.58 -17.41 -33.65
N GLU A 341 3.61 -16.23 -34.28
CA GLU A 341 4.13 -15.02 -33.63
C GLU A 341 3.32 -14.71 -32.36
N VAL A 342 4.02 -14.49 -31.24
CA VAL A 342 3.38 -14.13 -29.97
C VAL A 342 2.81 -12.71 -30.09
N LYS A 343 1.49 -12.59 -30.31
CA LYS A 343 0.78 -11.30 -30.39
C LYS A 343 -0.21 -11.20 -29.22
N PRO A 344 -0.05 -10.19 -28.34
CA PRO A 344 -0.97 -10.04 -27.22
C PRO A 344 -2.37 -9.65 -27.72
N LEU A 345 -3.39 -10.34 -27.20
CA LEU A 345 -4.79 -10.02 -27.48
C LEU A 345 -5.31 -8.93 -26.55
N TYR A 346 -6.12 -8.04 -27.11
CA TYR A 346 -6.76 -6.93 -26.42
C TYR A 346 -8.23 -6.84 -26.86
N THR A 347 -9.12 -6.55 -25.92
CA THR A 347 -10.50 -6.18 -26.26
C THR A 347 -10.52 -4.85 -27.03
N VAL A 348 -11.54 -4.61 -27.85
CA VAL A 348 -11.70 -3.36 -28.61
C VAL A 348 -11.61 -2.13 -27.70
N LYS A 349 -12.22 -2.20 -26.51
CA LYS A 349 -12.19 -1.12 -25.53
C LYS A 349 -10.79 -0.89 -24.95
N SER A 350 -10.06 -1.96 -24.58
CA SER A 350 -8.68 -1.83 -24.11
C SER A 350 -7.74 -1.34 -25.20
N MET A 351 -7.91 -1.74 -26.47
CA MET A 351 -7.07 -1.26 -27.58
C MET A 351 -7.21 0.24 -27.84
N GLN A 352 -8.41 0.79 -27.67
CA GLN A 352 -8.66 2.22 -27.87
C GLN A 352 -8.02 3.08 -26.77
N GLU A 353 -8.00 2.57 -25.53
CA GLU A 353 -7.41 3.24 -24.37
C GLU A 353 -5.88 3.04 -24.31
N GLU A 354 -5.41 1.85 -24.71
CA GLU A 354 -4.01 1.43 -24.73
C GLU A 354 -3.53 1.33 -26.18
N GLN A 355 -3.19 2.47 -26.79
CA GLN A 355 -2.39 2.43 -28.02
C GLN A 355 -1.20 1.49 -27.77
N PRO A 356 -0.91 0.49 -28.62
CA PRO A 356 0.19 -0.45 -28.40
C PRO A 356 1.51 0.32 -28.30
N ARG A 357 2.04 0.51 -27.09
CA ARG A 357 3.27 1.26 -26.86
C ARG A 357 4.47 0.34 -26.98
N SER A 358 5.54 0.85 -27.60
CA SER A 358 6.78 0.10 -27.75
C SER A 358 7.43 -0.20 -26.40
N GLY A 359 8.26 -1.24 -26.38
CA GLY A 359 8.81 -1.93 -25.20
C GLY A 359 9.53 -1.09 -24.13
N LEU A 360 10.11 -1.81 -23.16
CA LEU A 360 10.89 -1.32 -22.02
C LEU A 360 12.23 -0.75 -22.50
N THR A 361 12.11 0.32 -23.24
CA THR A 361 13.21 1.11 -23.79
C THR A 361 13.71 2.05 -22.71
N GLY A 362 14.96 2.50 -22.82
CA GLY A 362 15.55 3.48 -21.90
C GLY A 362 14.74 4.78 -21.84
N SER A 363 15.25 5.78 -21.13
CA SER A 363 14.62 7.11 -21.04
C SER A 363 14.47 7.82 -22.41
N THR A 364 15.06 7.26 -23.47
CA THR A 364 14.98 7.68 -24.87
C THR A 364 13.82 7.10 -25.69
N ALA A 365 13.02 6.17 -25.17
CA ALA A 365 11.77 5.78 -25.83
C ALA A 365 10.55 5.73 -24.90
N ASN A 366 9.42 6.17 -25.47
CA ASN A 366 8.21 6.62 -24.77
C ASN A 366 7.49 5.48 -24.02
N MET A 367 7.62 5.45 -22.70
CA MET A 367 6.75 4.71 -21.77
C MET A 367 6.47 5.59 -20.55
N THR A 368 5.28 5.49 -19.93
CA THR A 368 4.82 6.33 -18.79
C THR A 368 5.16 7.82 -18.96
N VAL A 369 4.98 8.67 -17.94
CA VAL A 369 5.51 10.04 -17.99
C VAL A 369 7.01 10.00 -17.66
N LYS A 370 7.83 9.46 -18.57
CA LYS A 370 9.29 9.50 -18.44
C LYS A 370 9.79 10.93 -18.59
N TYR A 371 10.46 11.44 -17.57
CA TYR A 371 11.21 12.70 -17.62
C TYR A 371 12.68 12.53 -17.18
N THR A 372 13.14 11.30 -16.91
CA THR A 372 14.51 11.00 -16.44
C THR A 372 15.59 11.50 -17.39
N LEU A 373 15.38 11.39 -18.71
CA LEU A 373 16.32 11.93 -19.70
C LEU A 373 16.35 13.46 -19.64
N ASP A 374 15.17 14.08 -19.53
CA ASP A 374 15.01 15.52 -19.46
C ASP A 374 15.77 16.07 -18.24
N VAL A 375 15.74 15.35 -17.10
CA VAL A 375 16.44 15.71 -15.85
C VAL A 375 17.83 15.09 -15.66
N SER A 376 18.41 14.50 -16.70
CA SER A 376 19.74 13.87 -16.63
C SER A 376 20.89 14.84 -16.34
N THR A 377 20.64 16.16 -16.49
CA THR A 377 21.63 17.21 -16.22
C THR A 377 21.04 18.30 -15.33
N SER A 378 21.85 18.81 -14.39
CA SER A 378 21.48 19.87 -13.45
C SER A 378 21.53 21.29 -14.05
N LYS A 379 21.27 21.45 -15.35
CA LYS A 379 21.23 22.76 -15.99
C LYS A 379 20.08 23.60 -15.40
N SER A 380 20.27 24.92 -15.30
CA SER A 380 19.39 25.84 -14.54
C SER A 380 17.91 25.80 -14.95
N TRP A 381 17.59 25.42 -16.18
CA TRP A 381 16.21 25.39 -16.71
C TRP A 381 15.59 23.99 -16.79
N THR A 382 16.32 22.95 -16.41
CA THR A 382 15.90 21.57 -16.63
C THR A 382 14.61 21.23 -15.88
N LEU A 383 14.56 21.49 -14.57
CA LEU A 383 13.35 21.25 -13.77
C LEU A 383 12.20 22.19 -14.18
N PHE A 384 12.52 23.43 -14.55
CA PHE A 384 11.52 24.41 -14.98
C PHE A 384 10.75 23.95 -16.23
N LYS A 385 11.43 23.27 -17.17
CA LYS A 385 10.77 22.73 -18.37
C LYS A 385 9.68 21.70 -18.05
N LEU A 386 9.77 21.00 -16.92
CA LEU A 386 8.76 20.02 -16.51
C LEU A 386 7.41 20.67 -16.22
N LEU A 387 7.38 21.95 -15.84
CA LEU A 387 6.14 22.68 -15.58
C LEU A 387 5.26 22.81 -16.84
N PHE A 388 5.82 22.74 -18.04
CA PHE A 388 5.04 22.88 -19.28
C PHE A 388 4.49 21.56 -19.82
N ARG A 389 4.73 20.44 -19.12
CA ARG A 389 4.19 19.14 -19.52
C ARG A 389 2.72 19.06 -19.14
N TRP A 390 1.88 18.49 -20.02
CA TRP A 390 0.45 18.29 -19.74
C TRP A 390 0.12 16.88 -19.23
N ARG A 391 0.72 15.86 -19.82
CA ARG A 391 0.43 14.46 -19.48
C ARG A 391 1.05 14.08 -18.14
N GLY A 392 0.26 13.48 -17.25
CA GLY A 392 0.62 13.20 -15.83
C GLY A 392 1.11 14.42 -15.07
N SER A 393 0.67 15.62 -15.47
CA SER A 393 1.07 16.84 -14.78
C SER A 393 0.03 17.30 -13.80
N ILE A 394 0.49 18.13 -12.87
CA ILE A 394 -0.37 18.79 -11.88
C ILE A 394 -1.49 19.59 -12.54
N TRP A 395 -1.25 20.16 -13.73
CA TRP A 395 -2.24 20.96 -14.46
C TRP A 395 -3.43 20.12 -14.92
N LYS A 396 -3.18 18.90 -15.44
CA LYS A 396 -4.26 18.01 -15.86
C LYS A 396 -5.15 17.64 -14.68
N SER A 397 -4.55 17.26 -13.55
CA SER A 397 -5.27 16.79 -12.36
C SER A 397 -5.97 17.93 -11.61
N LEU A 398 -5.40 19.13 -11.59
CA LEU A 398 -5.90 20.26 -10.81
C LEU A 398 -6.88 21.17 -11.57
N SER A 399 -6.78 21.25 -12.91
CA SER A 399 -7.47 22.26 -13.73
C SER A 399 -8.95 22.43 -13.42
N PHE A 400 -9.67 21.32 -13.24
CA PHE A 400 -11.11 21.34 -12.95
C PHE A 400 -11.42 21.90 -11.55
N GLU A 401 -10.69 21.49 -10.52
CA GLU A 401 -10.89 21.97 -9.15
C GLU A 401 -10.49 23.43 -9.01
N LEU A 402 -9.40 23.82 -9.65
CA LEU A 402 -8.96 25.21 -9.73
C LEU A 402 -10.03 26.08 -10.40
N PHE A 403 -10.64 25.60 -11.49
CA PHE A 403 -11.71 26.31 -12.17
C PHE A 403 -12.95 26.50 -11.26
N ILE A 404 -13.37 25.46 -10.55
CA ILE A 404 -14.48 25.56 -9.58
C ILE A 404 -14.14 26.56 -8.47
N TRP A 405 -12.93 26.49 -7.92
CA TRP A 405 -12.50 27.39 -6.86
C TRP A 405 -12.45 28.84 -7.34
N LEU A 406 -11.93 29.10 -8.54
CA LEU A 406 -11.91 30.44 -9.16
C LEU A 406 -13.31 30.98 -9.43
N ILE A 407 -14.23 30.15 -9.93
CA ILE A 407 -15.63 30.55 -10.09
C ILE A 407 -16.26 30.88 -8.74
N THR A 408 -16.04 30.03 -7.73
CA THR A 408 -16.58 30.25 -6.39
C THR A 408 -16.06 31.57 -5.81
N TYR A 409 -14.76 31.81 -5.92
CA TYR A 409 -14.13 33.06 -5.51
C TYR A 409 -14.75 34.25 -6.25
N ALA A 410 -14.89 34.18 -7.58
CA ALA A 410 -15.46 35.25 -8.41
C ALA A 410 -16.93 35.53 -8.06
N ILE A 411 -17.73 34.50 -7.81
CA ILE A 411 -19.13 34.63 -7.36
C ILE A 411 -19.18 35.37 -6.02
N ILE A 412 -18.33 34.99 -5.06
CA ILE A 412 -18.26 35.67 -3.75
C ILE A 412 -17.83 37.13 -3.94
N THR A 413 -16.84 37.40 -4.80
CA THR A 413 -16.44 38.77 -5.14
C THR A 413 -17.59 39.59 -5.72
N LEU A 414 -18.37 39.01 -6.64
CA LEU A 414 -19.55 39.67 -7.24
C LEU A 414 -20.64 39.93 -6.21
N ILE A 415 -20.93 38.96 -5.33
CA ILE A 415 -21.88 39.13 -4.22
C ILE A 415 -21.43 40.27 -3.31
N TYR A 416 -20.15 40.31 -2.94
CA TYR A 416 -19.61 41.36 -2.09
C TYR A 416 -19.62 42.74 -2.75
N ARG A 417 -19.32 42.84 -4.05
CA ARG A 417 -19.29 44.13 -4.76
C ARG A 417 -20.66 44.66 -5.14
N LEU A 418 -21.56 43.78 -5.62
CA LEU A 418 -22.84 44.16 -6.22
C LEU A 418 -24.04 43.85 -5.33
N GLY A 419 -23.96 42.77 -4.56
CA GLY A 419 -25.08 42.25 -3.75
C GLY A 419 -25.15 42.84 -2.34
N LEU A 420 -24.01 42.93 -1.64
CA LEU A 420 -23.96 43.39 -0.25
C LEU A 420 -23.94 44.92 -0.17
N LYS A 421 -24.88 45.50 0.59
CA LYS A 421 -24.99 46.95 0.83
C LYS A 421 -25.14 47.25 2.32
N GLY A 422 -24.66 48.43 2.72
CA GLY A 422 -24.81 48.95 4.09
C GLY A 422 -24.24 48.00 5.15
N THR A 423 -25.04 47.69 6.17
CA THR A 423 -24.66 46.88 7.33
C THR A 423 -24.23 45.47 6.98
N SER A 424 -24.86 44.81 6.00
CA SER A 424 -24.52 43.44 5.60
C SER A 424 -23.11 43.33 5.02
N LYS A 425 -22.63 44.39 4.37
CA LYS A 425 -21.27 44.44 3.82
C LYS A 425 -20.23 44.53 4.94
N THR A 426 -20.48 45.39 5.92
CA THR A 426 -19.59 45.54 7.09
C THR A 426 -19.52 44.27 7.93
N GLU A 427 -20.65 43.58 8.14
CA GLU A 427 -20.67 42.29 8.86
C GLU A 427 -19.88 41.20 8.11
N PHE A 428 -20.00 41.16 6.78
CA PHE A 428 -19.21 40.24 5.95
C PHE A 428 -17.70 40.53 6.04
N GLU A 429 -17.29 41.80 5.98
CA GLU A 429 -15.89 42.21 6.13
C GLU A 429 -15.32 41.81 7.51
N ARG A 430 -16.11 41.98 8.58
CA ARG A 430 -15.73 41.53 9.93
C ARG A 430 -15.61 40.01 10.02
N PHE A 431 -16.52 39.27 9.40
CA PHE A 431 -16.48 37.80 9.38
C PHE A 431 -15.23 37.28 8.66
N ILE A 432 -14.93 37.83 7.49
CA ILE A 432 -13.74 37.49 6.70
C ILE A 432 -12.47 37.76 7.52
N ALA A 433 -12.35 38.95 8.11
CA ALA A 433 -11.22 39.33 8.96
C ALA A 433 -11.04 38.37 10.15
N TYR A 434 -12.15 37.95 10.76
CA TYR A 434 -12.14 36.98 11.86
C TYR A 434 -11.61 35.62 11.38
N VAL A 435 -12.21 35.07 10.31
CA VAL A 435 -11.86 33.75 9.80
C VAL A 435 -10.41 33.71 9.28
N ASP A 436 -9.94 34.75 8.60
CA ASP A 436 -8.58 34.83 8.08
C ASP A 436 -7.53 34.82 9.20
N SER A 437 -7.79 35.56 10.29
CA SER A 437 -6.91 35.61 11.46
C SER A 437 -6.80 34.29 12.23
N LYS A 438 -7.66 33.32 11.91
CA LYS A 438 -7.78 32.03 12.60
C LYS A 438 -7.51 30.85 11.66
N LEU A 439 -7.09 31.12 10.43
CA LEU A 439 -6.87 30.11 9.40
C LEU A 439 -5.76 29.12 9.78
N ASP A 440 -4.75 29.59 10.52
CA ASP A 440 -3.63 28.78 11.04
C ASP A 440 -4.06 27.67 12.02
N TYR A 441 -5.33 27.64 12.43
CA TYR A 441 -5.87 26.55 13.25
C TYR A 441 -6.00 25.23 12.48
N VAL A 442 -5.93 25.28 11.16
CA VAL A 442 -5.91 24.09 10.31
C VAL A 442 -4.46 23.80 9.90
N PRO A 443 -3.78 22.80 10.50
CA PRO A 443 -2.37 22.50 10.23
C PRO A 443 -2.20 21.66 8.95
N VAL A 444 -2.65 22.19 7.81
CA VAL A 444 -2.69 21.46 6.53
C VAL A 444 -1.30 21.01 6.08
N ASP A 445 -0.28 21.84 6.27
CA ASP A 445 1.11 21.59 5.90
C ASP A 445 1.68 20.33 6.55
N PHE A 446 1.52 20.20 7.87
CA PHE A 446 1.98 19.03 8.62
C PHE A 446 1.17 17.78 8.26
N MET A 447 -0.15 17.88 8.30
CA MET A 447 -1.05 16.76 8.04
C MET A 447 -0.81 16.18 6.65
N LEU A 448 -0.71 17.04 5.63
CA LEU A 448 -0.46 16.63 4.26
C LEU A 448 0.95 16.05 4.07
N GLY A 449 1.98 16.63 4.70
CA GLY A 449 3.35 16.13 4.60
C GLY A 449 3.54 14.71 5.14
N PHE A 450 3.02 14.43 6.33
CA PHE A 450 3.09 13.07 6.90
C PHE A 450 2.25 12.07 6.11
N PHE A 451 1.09 12.48 5.60
CA PHE A 451 0.25 11.64 4.76
C PHE A 451 0.92 11.29 3.44
N VAL A 452 1.40 12.27 2.68
CA VAL A 452 2.06 12.05 1.38
C VAL A 452 3.27 11.13 1.52
N THR A 453 4.09 11.34 2.55
CA THR A 453 5.25 10.48 2.85
C THR A 453 4.84 9.03 3.07
N SER A 454 3.74 8.82 3.81
CA SER A 454 3.20 7.49 4.08
C SER A 454 2.72 6.78 2.82
N VAL A 455 2.04 7.52 1.93
CA VAL A 455 1.56 6.98 0.65
C VAL A 455 2.75 6.68 -0.28
N LEU A 456 3.78 7.53 -0.32
CA LEU A 456 4.99 7.32 -1.13
C LEU A 456 5.76 6.06 -0.73
N ASN A 457 5.88 5.79 0.57
CA ASN A 457 6.50 4.56 1.07
C ASN A 457 5.73 3.32 0.60
N ARG A 458 4.39 3.38 0.63
CA ARG A 458 3.52 2.31 0.15
C ARG A 458 3.61 2.13 -1.37
N TRP A 459 3.67 3.22 -2.12
CA TRP A 459 3.89 3.19 -3.57
C TRP A 459 5.21 2.49 -3.94
N THR A 460 6.28 2.80 -3.22
CA THR A 460 7.61 2.18 -3.41
C THR A 460 7.57 0.67 -3.15
N LEU A 461 6.79 0.25 -2.14
CA LEU A 461 6.56 -1.17 -1.86
C LEU A 461 5.84 -1.86 -3.03
N PHE A 462 4.79 -1.24 -3.58
CA PHE A 462 4.10 -1.81 -4.76
C PHE A 462 5.03 -1.93 -5.97
N PHE A 463 5.80 -0.89 -6.27
CA PHE A 463 6.75 -0.90 -7.38
C PHE A 463 7.77 -2.03 -7.26
N SER A 464 8.33 -2.21 -6.05
CA SER A 464 9.33 -3.25 -5.78
C SER A 464 8.77 -4.68 -5.89
N ASN A 465 7.45 -4.84 -5.79
CA ASN A 465 6.76 -6.13 -5.80
C ASN A 465 5.93 -6.39 -7.07
N ILE A 466 6.05 -5.56 -8.11
CA ILE A 466 5.25 -5.68 -9.35
C ILE A 466 5.52 -6.98 -10.13
N GLY A 467 6.61 -7.68 -9.81
CA GLY A 467 6.88 -9.05 -10.26
C GLY A 467 7.54 -9.13 -11.63
N TYR A 468 8.87 -9.04 -11.66
CA TYR A 468 9.67 -9.35 -12.85
C TYR A 468 10.01 -10.84 -12.90
N ILE A 469 9.72 -11.49 -14.02
CA ILE A 469 9.83 -12.95 -14.21
C ILE A 469 11.22 -13.38 -14.73
N ASP A 470 12.06 -12.41 -15.10
CA ASP A 470 13.37 -12.58 -15.75
C ASP A 470 14.27 -13.60 -15.02
N ASN A 471 14.37 -13.53 -13.68
CA ASN A 471 15.16 -14.49 -12.90
C ASN A 471 14.65 -15.94 -13.04
N ILE A 472 13.33 -16.15 -12.97
CA ILE A 472 12.74 -17.49 -13.09
C ILE A 472 13.04 -18.06 -14.47
N ALA A 473 12.87 -17.28 -15.54
CA ALA A 473 13.15 -17.74 -16.89
C ALA A 473 14.63 -18.07 -17.10
N LEU A 474 15.56 -17.24 -16.62
CA LEU A 474 16.99 -17.52 -16.70
C LEU A 474 17.35 -18.83 -15.95
N MET A 475 16.80 -19.03 -14.75
CA MET A 475 17.04 -20.24 -13.96
C MET A 475 16.42 -21.48 -14.62
N VAL A 476 15.21 -21.37 -15.17
CA VAL A 476 14.55 -22.47 -15.89
C VAL A 476 15.33 -22.83 -17.16
N ALA A 477 15.78 -21.84 -17.93
CA ALA A 477 16.62 -22.06 -19.11
C ALA A 477 17.96 -22.73 -18.75
N ALA A 478 18.59 -22.34 -17.63
CA ALA A 478 19.87 -22.89 -17.21
C ALA A 478 19.77 -24.31 -16.62
N TYR A 479 18.72 -24.58 -15.83
CA TYR A 479 18.65 -25.78 -14.99
C TYR A 479 17.71 -26.87 -15.51
N VAL A 480 16.73 -26.57 -16.36
CA VAL A 480 15.85 -27.58 -16.99
C VAL A 480 16.43 -27.97 -18.35
N ARG A 481 17.27 -29.01 -18.36
CA ARG A 481 18.08 -29.39 -19.53
C ARG A 481 17.39 -30.39 -20.44
N GLY A 482 17.49 -30.17 -21.75
CA GLY A 482 16.97 -31.07 -22.79
C GLY A 482 16.50 -30.32 -24.03
N THR A 483 16.78 -30.88 -25.21
CA THR A 483 16.32 -30.36 -26.50
C THR A 483 15.08 -31.09 -27.03
N ASP A 484 14.64 -32.12 -26.31
CA ASP A 484 13.41 -32.84 -26.63
C ASP A 484 12.19 -31.92 -26.49
N GLU A 485 11.22 -32.14 -27.36
CA GLU A 485 10.00 -31.35 -27.44
C GLU A 485 9.25 -31.32 -26.10
N LYS A 486 9.23 -32.44 -25.38
CA LYS A 486 8.63 -32.54 -24.05
C LYS A 486 9.30 -31.60 -23.05
N THR A 487 10.63 -31.58 -22.98
CA THR A 487 11.37 -30.68 -22.08
C THR A 487 11.24 -29.21 -22.50
N ARG A 488 11.18 -28.94 -23.80
CA ARG A 488 10.84 -27.60 -24.34
C ARG A 488 9.47 -27.14 -23.83
N LYS A 489 8.44 -27.99 -23.91
CA LYS A 489 7.10 -27.71 -23.36
C LYS A 489 7.14 -27.49 -21.83
N MET A 490 7.92 -28.28 -21.09
CA MET A 490 8.08 -28.10 -19.64
C MET A 490 8.64 -26.70 -19.30
N ARG A 491 9.72 -26.27 -19.98
CA ARG A 491 10.32 -24.95 -19.75
C ARG A 491 9.34 -23.81 -20.01
N ARG A 492 8.64 -23.84 -21.14
CA ARG A 492 7.62 -22.83 -21.49
C ARG A 492 6.49 -22.79 -20.47
N ASN A 493 5.95 -23.95 -20.07
CA ASN A 493 4.83 -24.01 -19.14
C ASN A 493 5.20 -23.59 -17.71
N ILE A 494 6.42 -23.85 -17.22
CA ILE A 494 6.87 -23.34 -15.91
C ILE A 494 6.79 -21.80 -15.87
N VAL A 495 7.34 -21.13 -16.89
CA VAL A 495 7.30 -19.67 -17.00
C VAL A 495 5.87 -19.17 -17.22
N ARG A 496 5.13 -19.77 -18.16
CA ARG A 496 3.76 -19.37 -18.48
C ARG A 496 2.82 -19.49 -17.28
N TYR A 497 2.95 -20.52 -16.44
CA TYR A 497 2.16 -20.64 -15.22
C TYR A 497 2.47 -19.54 -14.20
N CYS A 498 3.73 -19.12 -14.07
CA CYS A 498 4.07 -18.00 -13.20
C CYS A 498 3.45 -16.68 -13.71
N VAL A 499 3.51 -16.45 -15.02
CA VAL A 499 2.89 -15.28 -15.67
C VAL A 499 1.36 -15.35 -15.62
N LEU A 500 0.77 -16.54 -15.72
CA LEU A 500 -0.67 -16.75 -15.56
C LEU A 500 -1.14 -16.34 -14.16
N SER A 501 -0.40 -16.70 -13.11
CA SER A 501 -0.69 -16.21 -11.74
C SER A 501 -0.62 -14.69 -11.66
N GLN A 502 0.37 -14.07 -12.31
CA GLN A 502 0.48 -12.60 -12.37
C GLN A 502 -0.71 -11.98 -13.08
N ALA A 503 -1.16 -12.55 -14.20
CA ALA A 503 -2.35 -12.10 -14.93
C ALA A 503 -3.62 -12.19 -14.07
N LEU A 504 -3.79 -13.28 -13.32
CA LEU A 504 -4.91 -13.44 -12.38
C LEU A 504 -4.88 -12.39 -11.27
N VAL A 505 -3.70 -12.09 -10.71
CA VAL A 505 -3.51 -11.08 -9.67
C VAL A 505 -3.78 -9.68 -10.21
N PHE A 506 -3.18 -9.31 -11.34
CA PHE A 506 -3.38 -8.01 -11.97
C PHE A 506 -4.83 -7.80 -12.37
N ARG A 507 -5.52 -8.83 -12.86
CA ARG A 507 -6.96 -8.75 -13.13
C ARG A 507 -7.77 -8.37 -11.89
N ASP A 508 -7.35 -8.79 -10.70
CA ASP A 508 -8.12 -8.55 -9.47
C ASP A 508 -7.79 -7.19 -8.82
N ILE A 509 -6.58 -6.65 -9.02
CA ILE A 509 -6.13 -5.38 -8.41
C ILE A 509 -6.07 -4.19 -9.37
N SER A 510 -5.94 -4.42 -10.68
CA SER A 510 -5.79 -3.37 -11.70
C SER A 510 -7.01 -3.28 -12.60
N MET A 511 -7.57 -2.07 -12.72
CA MET A 511 -8.73 -1.82 -13.56
C MET A 511 -8.43 -1.99 -15.06
N ARG A 512 -7.24 -1.58 -15.52
CA ARG A 512 -6.78 -1.79 -16.90
C ARG A 512 -6.68 -3.28 -17.24
N ALA A 513 -6.09 -4.07 -16.36
CA ALA A 513 -6.00 -5.52 -16.54
C ALA A 513 -7.37 -6.19 -16.45
N ARG A 514 -8.27 -5.72 -15.56
CA ARG A 514 -9.65 -6.23 -15.46
C ARG A 514 -10.47 -5.97 -16.73
N ARG A 515 -10.29 -4.82 -17.37
CA ARG A 515 -10.95 -4.51 -18.66
C ARG A 515 -10.44 -5.38 -19.80
N ARG A 516 -9.14 -5.69 -19.79
CA ARG A 516 -8.52 -6.60 -20.78
C ARG A 516 -8.96 -8.05 -20.57
N PHE A 517 -9.02 -8.50 -19.32
CA PHE A 517 -9.36 -9.87 -18.94
C PHE A 517 -10.60 -9.92 -18.04
N PRO A 518 -11.81 -9.60 -18.56
CA PRO A 518 -13.01 -9.58 -17.74
C PRO A 518 -13.43 -10.97 -17.24
N THR A 519 -13.17 -12.00 -18.05
CA THR A 519 -13.51 -13.40 -17.80
C THR A 519 -12.27 -14.29 -17.85
N LEU A 520 -12.40 -15.54 -17.38
CA LEU A 520 -11.35 -16.55 -17.58
C LEU A 520 -11.21 -16.92 -19.06
N ASP A 521 -12.28 -16.87 -19.85
CA ASP A 521 -12.24 -17.11 -21.29
C ASP A 521 -11.31 -16.12 -22.01
N ALA A 522 -11.36 -14.84 -21.64
CA ALA A 522 -10.46 -13.84 -22.19
C ALA A 522 -8.97 -14.14 -21.89
N ILE A 523 -8.67 -14.78 -20.75
CA ILE A 523 -7.31 -15.23 -20.40
C ILE A 523 -6.90 -16.43 -21.25
N VAL A 524 -7.85 -17.32 -21.55
CA VAL A 524 -7.62 -18.48 -22.42
C VAL A 524 -7.39 -18.05 -23.86
N GLU A 525 -8.26 -17.19 -24.40
CA GLU A 525 -8.11 -16.62 -25.74
C GLU A 525 -6.77 -15.91 -25.88
N ALA A 526 -6.37 -15.14 -24.85
CA ALA A 526 -5.08 -14.45 -24.82
C ALA A 526 -3.86 -15.36 -24.64
N GLY A 527 -4.03 -16.69 -24.50
CA GLY A 527 -2.95 -17.67 -24.47
C GLY A 527 -2.17 -17.77 -23.16
N PHE A 528 -2.61 -17.09 -22.10
CA PHE A 528 -2.02 -17.27 -20.77
C PHE A 528 -2.42 -18.62 -20.15
N MET A 529 -3.63 -19.09 -20.45
CA MET A 529 -4.21 -20.36 -20.00
C MET A 529 -4.72 -21.15 -21.20
N LEU A 530 -4.68 -22.49 -21.15
CA LEU A 530 -5.27 -23.36 -22.17
C LEU A 530 -6.65 -23.88 -21.73
N GLU A 531 -7.48 -24.34 -22.67
CA GLU A 531 -8.86 -24.73 -22.37
C GLU A 531 -8.96 -25.90 -21.38
N HIS A 532 -8.07 -26.90 -21.48
CA HIS A 532 -8.02 -28.00 -20.51
C HIS A 532 -7.49 -27.55 -19.14
N GLU A 533 -6.62 -26.55 -19.11
CA GLU A 533 -6.13 -25.94 -17.87
C GLU A 533 -7.22 -25.16 -17.16
N LYS A 534 -8.08 -24.48 -17.93
CA LYS A 534 -9.27 -23.80 -17.41
C LYS A 534 -10.21 -24.82 -16.77
N LYS A 535 -10.51 -25.93 -17.44
CA LYS A 535 -11.33 -27.02 -16.84
C LYS A 535 -10.74 -27.51 -15.52
N ARG A 536 -9.42 -27.73 -15.48
CA ARG A 536 -8.71 -28.11 -14.24
C ARG A 536 -8.81 -27.03 -13.15
N PHE A 537 -8.71 -25.76 -13.52
CA PHE A 537 -8.85 -24.62 -12.61
C PHE A 537 -10.26 -24.51 -12.03
N GLU A 538 -11.28 -24.87 -12.82
CA GLU A 538 -12.70 -24.84 -12.48
C GLU A 538 -13.17 -26.04 -11.65
N GLU A 539 -12.40 -27.14 -11.57
CA GLU A 539 -12.64 -28.24 -10.61
C GLU A 539 -12.71 -27.73 -9.16
N PHE A 540 -12.05 -26.60 -8.88
CA PHE A 540 -12.06 -25.92 -7.58
C PHE A 540 -12.95 -24.67 -7.59
N SER A 541 -13.97 -24.58 -8.44
CA SER A 541 -14.86 -23.41 -8.55
C SER A 541 -15.67 -23.14 -7.27
N GLU A 542 -16.02 -24.19 -6.52
CA GLU A 542 -16.69 -24.08 -5.22
C GLU A 542 -15.78 -23.54 -4.11
N PHE A 543 -14.47 -23.46 -4.37
CA PHE A 543 -13.50 -22.92 -3.42
C PHE A 543 -13.68 -21.41 -3.24
N ARG A 544 -13.97 -20.99 -2.00
CA ARG A 544 -14.34 -19.60 -1.66
C ARG A 544 -13.23 -18.56 -1.89
N TYR A 545 -11.96 -18.94 -1.83
CA TYR A 545 -10.84 -18.00 -1.84
C TYR A 545 -10.21 -17.86 -3.23
N ASN A 546 -9.41 -16.80 -3.41
CA ASN A 546 -8.70 -16.58 -4.67
C ASN A 546 -7.72 -17.74 -4.97
N ARG A 547 -7.66 -18.10 -6.25
CA ARG A 547 -7.06 -19.31 -6.80
C ARG A 547 -5.75 -19.05 -7.56
N TYR A 548 -5.22 -17.83 -7.52
CA TYR A 548 -3.95 -17.47 -8.17
C TYR A 548 -2.72 -18.27 -7.68
N TRP A 549 -2.83 -19.01 -6.58
CA TRP A 549 -1.77 -19.91 -6.11
C TRP A 549 -1.66 -21.20 -6.93
N MET A 550 -2.71 -21.62 -7.64
CA MET A 550 -2.74 -22.90 -8.37
C MET A 550 -1.68 -23.01 -9.47
N PRO A 551 -1.49 -22.01 -10.36
CA PRO A 551 -0.45 -22.10 -11.37
C PRO A 551 0.97 -22.16 -10.77
N PHE A 552 1.22 -21.54 -9.61
CA PHE A 552 2.50 -21.71 -8.91
C PHE A 552 2.72 -23.16 -8.45
N GLN A 553 1.68 -23.82 -7.95
CA GLN A 553 1.75 -25.24 -7.62
C GLN A 553 2.00 -26.10 -8.87
N TRP A 554 1.37 -25.78 -10.00
CA TRP A 554 1.62 -26.47 -11.26
C TRP A 554 3.07 -26.29 -11.72
N ALA A 555 3.61 -25.07 -11.64
CA ALA A 555 5.01 -24.78 -11.97
C ALA A 555 5.98 -25.58 -11.08
N LEU A 556 5.79 -25.59 -9.76
CA LEU A 556 6.61 -26.35 -8.83
C LEU A 556 6.53 -27.87 -9.08
N SER A 557 5.35 -28.37 -9.42
CA SER A 557 5.15 -29.78 -9.76
C SER A 557 5.86 -30.16 -11.07
N LEU A 558 5.85 -29.27 -12.08
CA LEU A 558 6.63 -29.48 -13.30
C LEU A 558 8.14 -29.47 -13.05
N CYS A 559 8.64 -28.64 -12.13
CA CYS A 559 10.04 -28.68 -11.73
C CYS A 559 10.40 -30.02 -11.07
N ASP A 560 9.53 -30.55 -10.22
CA ASP A 560 9.71 -31.88 -9.61
C ASP A 560 9.70 -32.99 -10.68
N ASP A 561 8.76 -32.96 -11.62
CA ASP A 561 8.70 -33.91 -12.73
C ASP A 561 9.96 -33.84 -13.61
N ALA A 562 10.50 -32.64 -13.82
CA ALA A 562 11.76 -32.44 -14.54
C ALA A 562 12.94 -33.05 -13.78
N ARG A 563 12.94 -32.94 -12.45
CA ARG A 563 13.95 -33.57 -11.59
C ARG A 563 13.87 -35.10 -11.62
N ARG A 564 12.66 -35.67 -11.59
CA ARG A 564 12.43 -37.13 -11.70
C ARG A 564 12.89 -37.69 -13.05
N GLN A 565 12.65 -36.93 -14.12
CA GLN A 565 13.13 -37.24 -15.47
C GLN A 565 14.62 -36.91 -15.69
N GLN A 566 15.36 -36.56 -14.62
CA GLN A 566 16.77 -36.18 -14.65
C GLN A 566 17.10 -35.00 -15.60
N LYS A 567 16.09 -34.20 -15.95
CA LYS A 567 16.26 -32.95 -16.72
C LYS A 567 16.82 -31.84 -15.84
N ILE A 568 16.54 -31.88 -14.53
CA ILE A 568 17.25 -31.10 -13.52
C ILE A 568 18.30 -32.01 -12.86
N ALA A 569 19.55 -31.56 -12.84
CA ALA A 569 20.69 -32.41 -12.47
C ALA A 569 20.76 -32.75 -10.97
N SER A 570 20.28 -31.87 -10.08
CA SER A 570 20.34 -32.10 -8.63
C SER A 570 19.20 -31.44 -7.87
N ASP A 571 18.94 -31.94 -6.66
CA ASP A 571 17.92 -31.39 -5.76
C ASP A 571 18.26 -29.96 -5.30
N TYR A 572 19.54 -29.62 -5.27
CA TYR A 572 19.98 -28.25 -5.01
C TYR A 572 19.53 -27.29 -6.10
N LEU A 573 19.62 -27.68 -7.38
CA LEU A 573 19.13 -26.88 -8.49
C LEU A 573 17.60 -26.81 -8.50
N LEU A 574 16.92 -27.92 -8.16
CA LEU A 574 15.46 -27.92 -7.97
C LEU A 574 15.05 -26.89 -6.91
N ARG A 575 15.72 -26.89 -5.76
CA ARG A 575 15.48 -25.90 -4.70
C ARG A 575 15.68 -24.48 -5.23
N LYS A 576 16.73 -24.21 -6.00
CA LYS A 576 17.00 -22.87 -6.53
C LYS A 576 15.91 -22.36 -7.46
N VAL A 577 15.41 -23.19 -8.38
CA VAL A 577 14.25 -22.81 -9.22
C VAL A 577 13.01 -22.59 -8.35
N GLY A 578 12.76 -23.48 -7.40
CA GLY A 578 11.61 -23.36 -6.48
C GLY A 578 11.65 -22.10 -5.60
N GLU A 579 12.85 -21.65 -5.19
CA GLU A 579 13.05 -20.42 -4.43
C GLU A 579 12.65 -19.18 -5.22
N GLU A 580 13.05 -19.07 -6.48
CA GLU A 580 12.66 -17.94 -7.34
C GLU A 580 11.15 -17.93 -7.62
N ILE A 581 10.54 -19.10 -7.89
CA ILE A 581 9.08 -19.24 -8.05
C ILE A 581 8.35 -18.78 -6.78
N LYS A 582 8.84 -19.19 -5.60
CA LYS A 582 8.29 -18.78 -4.30
C LYS A 582 8.44 -17.27 -4.08
N LEU A 583 9.59 -16.68 -4.40
CA LEU A 583 9.83 -15.26 -4.26
C LEU A 583 8.84 -14.46 -5.12
N PHE A 584 8.68 -14.83 -6.39
CA PHE A 584 7.72 -14.20 -7.29
C PHE A 584 6.28 -14.34 -6.79
N ARG A 585 5.90 -15.51 -6.28
CA ARG A 585 4.60 -15.73 -5.63
C ARG A 585 4.39 -14.84 -4.39
N THR A 586 5.45 -14.61 -3.62
CA THR A 586 5.42 -13.75 -2.42
C THR A 586 5.19 -12.30 -2.82
N ASN A 587 5.88 -11.82 -3.86
CA ASN A 587 5.67 -10.47 -4.42
C ASN A 587 4.21 -10.28 -4.86
N MET A 588 3.65 -11.26 -5.58
CA MET A 588 2.23 -11.23 -5.99
C MET A 588 1.27 -11.23 -4.79
N ALA A 589 1.57 -11.98 -3.74
CA ALA A 589 0.78 -11.98 -2.52
C ALA A 589 0.83 -10.62 -1.80
N ILE A 590 2.00 -9.96 -1.76
CA ILE A 590 2.13 -8.62 -1.19
C ILE A 590 1.19 -7.63 -1.91
N LEU A 591 1.13 -7.66 -3.25
CA LEU A 591 0.21 -6.79 -4.00
C LEU A 591 -1.26 -7.03 -3.61
N CYS A 592 -1.71 -8.29 -3.57
CA CYS A 592 -3.07 -8.62 -3.15
C CYS A 592 -3.36 -8.25 -1.70
N ASN A 593 -2.39 -8.42 -0.80
CA ASN A 593 -2.54 -8.15 0.62
C ASN A 593 -2.73 -6.65 0.86
N TYR A 594 -1.90 -5.82 0.24
CA TYR A 594 -2.05 -4.37 0.33
C TYR A 594 -3.24 -3.85 -0.48
N ASP A 595 -3.75 -4.57 -1.49
CA ASP A 595 -5.06 -4.23 -2.03
C ASP A 595 -6.20 -4.57 -1.04
N TRP A 596 -6.08 -5.71 -0.36
CA TRP A 596 -7.07 -6.15 0.63
C TRP A 596 -7.16 -5.22 1.85
N VAL A 597 -6.02 -4.73 2.34
CA VAL A 597 -5.91 -3.84 3.49
C VAL A 597 -5.37 -2.47 3.05
N PRO A 598 -6.27 -1.52 2.70
CA PRO A 598 -5.88 -0.14 2.46
C PRO A 598 -5.42 0.56 3.75
N LEU A 599 -4.96 1.81 3.65
CA LEU A 599 -4.79 2.63 4.85
C LEU A 599 -6.16 2.78 5.55
N PRO A 600 -6.24 3.02 6.87
CA PRO A 600 -7.52 3.28 7.52
C PRO A 600 -8.24 4.45 6.86
N ILE A 601 -9.52 4.31 6.52
CA ILE A 601 -10.25 5.28 5.68
C ILE A 601 -10.36 6.66 6.34
N MET A 602 -10.34 6.72 7.67
CA MET A 602 -10.30 7.98 8.42
C MET A 602 -9.13 8.88 8.01
N TYR A 603 -7.96 8.30 7.69
CA TYR A 603 -6.78 9.07 7.40
C TYR A 603 -6.91 9.88 6.10
N PRO A 604 -7.20 9.28 4.91
CA PRO A 604 -7.45 10.06 3.71
C PRO A 604 -8.68 10.98 3.84
N GLN A 605 -9.74 10.57 4.54
CA GLN A 605 -10.90 11.44 4.79
C GLN A 605 -10.49 12.73 5.52
N LEU A 606 -9.73 12.59 6.61
CA LEU A 606 -9.25 13.70 7.43
C LEU A 606 -8.44 14.71 6.61
N ILE A 607 -7.48 14.23 5.82
CA ILE A 607 -6.62 15.10 4.99
C ILE A 607 -7.42 15.81 3.90
N VAL A 608 -8.34 15.09 3.25
CA VAL A 608 -9.20 15.65 2.20
C VAL A 608 -10.09 16.74 2.78
N ILE A 609 -10.72 16.51 3.94
CA ILE A 609 -11.51 17.55 4.62
C ILE A 609 -10.62 18.74 4.98
N ALA A 610 -9.44 18.52 5.56
CA ALA A 610 -8.54 19.59 5.97
C ALA A 610 -8.18 20.52 4.80
N VAL A 611 -7.72 19.96 3.68
CA VAL A 611 -7.33 20.75 2.50
C VAL A 611 -8.55 21.47 1.88
N HIS A 612 -9.67 20.77 1.69
CA HIS A 612 -10.83 21.37 1.01
C HIS A 612 -11.53 22.42 1.87
N VAL A 613 -11.67 22.19 3.18
CA VAL A 613 -12.24 23.18 4.11
C VAL A 613 -11.32 24.39 4.21
N TYR A 614 -10.00 24.19 4.27
CA TYR A 614 -9.04 25.30 4.24
C TYR A 614 -9.23 26.19 3.01
N PHE A 615 -9.30 25.60 1.80
CA PHE A 615 -9.46 26.40 0.57
C PHE A 615 -10.87 26.94 0.35
N LEU A 616 -11.89 26.26 0.87
CA LEU A 616 -13.24 26.81 0.93
C LEU A 616 -13.24 28.08 1.79
N ILE A 617 -12.61 28.03 2.96
CA ILE A 617 -12.45 29.19 3.84
C ILE A 617 -11.66 30.30 3.13
N CYS A 618 -10.52 29.99 2.50
CA CYS A 618 -9.74 30.98 1.74
C CYS A 618 -10.55 31.66 0.63
N ALA A 619 -11.53 30.97 0.03
CA ALA A 619 -12.40 31.58 -0.98
C ALA A 619 -13.24 32.73 -0.41
N PHE A 620 -13.58 32.69 0.88
CA PHE A 620 -14.24 33.77 1.59
C PHE A 620 -13.24 34.73 2.24
N SER A 621 -12.25 34.22 2.97
CA SER A 621 -11.38 35.01 3.85
C SER A 621 -10.37 35.88 3.08
N ARG A 622 -10.00 35.50 1.85
CA ARG A 622 -8.97 36.19 1.05
C ARG A 622 -9.57 37.14 0.00
N GLN A 623 -10.82 37.58 0.18
CA GLN A 623 -11.47 38.54 -0.72
C GLN A 623 -10.84 39.93 -0.61
N PHE A 624 -10.79 40.67 -1.72
CA PHE A 624 -10.27 42.05 -1.72
C PHE A 624 -11.31 43.02 -1.14
N ILE A 625 -11.02 43.53 0.06
CA ILE A 625 -11.88 44.46 0.79
C ILE A 625 -11.60 45.90 0.34
N ILE A 626 -12.66 46.68 0.12
CA ILE A 626 -12.61 48.01 -0.53
C ILE A 626 -13.05 49.11 0.46
N SER A 627 -13.87 48.77 1.45
CA SER A 627 -14.41 49.74 2.41
C SER A 627 -13.28 50.48 3.15
N GLU A 628 -13.39 51.81 3.25
CA GLU A 628 -12.37 52.65 3.90
C GLU A 628 -12.32 52.45 5.41
N GLU A 629 -13.44 52.05 6.01
CA GLU A 629 -13.57 51.79 7.45
C GLU A 629 -13.10 50.37 7.85
N ALA A 630 -12.79 49.51 6.87
CA ALA A 630 -12.36 48.15 7.14
C ALA A 630 -10.88 48.11 7.58
N LYS A 631 -10.62 47.44 8.72
CA LYS A 631 -9.26 47.28 9.28
C LYS A 631 -8.31 46.52 8.34
N ASP A 632 -8.85 45.60 7.54
CA ASP A 632 -8.11 44.75 6.60
C ASP A 632 -8.34 45.20 5.14
N LYS A 633 -8.44 46.53 4.93
CA LYS A 633 -8.56 47.13 3.58
C LYS A 633 -7.39 46.65 2.72
N SER A 634 -7.71 46.15 1.53
CA SER A 634 -6.69 45.74 0.58
C SER A 634 -5.96 46.97 0.04
N THR A 635 -4.63 46.98 0.17
CA THR A 635 -3.77 48.06 -0.34
C THR A 635 -3.80 48.14 -1.87
N MET A 636 -3.93 46.99 -2.53
CA MET A 636 -4.16 46.86 -3.96
C MET A 636 -5.39 45.98 -4.21
N ASP A 637 -6.33 46.47 -5.00
CA ASP A 637 -7.50 45.70 -5.46
C ASP A 637 -7.21 45.10 -6.84
N ILE A 638 -6.59 43.91 -6.85
CA ILE A 638 -6.26 43.19 -8.09
C ILE A 638 -7.48 42.41 -8.61
N VAL A 639 -8.57 42.32 -7.82
CA VAL A 639 -9.77 41.49 -8.05
C VAL A 639 -9.48 39.98 -8.09
N PHE A 640 -8.40 39.56 -8.74
CA PHE A 640 -7.93 38.20 -8.86
C PHE A 640 -6.86 37.85 -7.80
N PRO A 641 -7.05 36.80 -6.98
CA PRO A 641 -6.21 36.51 -5.83
C PRO A 641 -4.97 35.71 -6.24
N VAL A 642 -4.00 36.35 -6.89
CA VAL A 642 -2.80 35.67 -7.47
C VAL A 642 -2.11 34.73 -6.47
N MET A 643 -1.78 35.21 -5.26
CA MET A 643 -1.05 34.41 -4.27
C MET A 643 -1.88 33.27 -3.70
N THR A 644 -3.18 33.48 -3.44
CA THR A 644 -4.07 32.43 -2.97
C THR A 644 -4.29 31.35 -4.04
N THR A 645 -4.36 31.75 -5.30
CA THR A 645 -4.41 30.82 -6.44
C THR A 645 -3.13 29.96 -6.50
N LEU A 646 -1.95 30.54 -6.28
CA LEU A 646 -0.70 29.79 -6.19
C LEU A 646 -0.68 28.83 -4.99
N GLN A 647 -1.15 29.27 -3.83
CA GLN A 647 -1.29 28.39 -2.65
C GLN A 647 -2.23 27.22 -2.94
N PHE A 648 -3.37 27.46 -3.60
CA PHE A 648 -4.28 26.40 -4.05
C PHE A 648 -3.54 25.39 -4.93
N ILE A 649 -2.79 25.88 -5.93
CA ILE A 649 -2.00 25.02 -6.82
C ILE A 649 -1.00 24.16 -6.03
N PHE A 650 -0.32 24.73 -5.04
CA PHE A 650 0.69 24.00 -4.28
C PHE A 650 0.08 22.95 -3.34
N TYR A 651 -0.91 23.31 -2.51
CA TYR A 651 -1.45 22.38 -1.51
C TYR A 651 -2.43 21.37 -2.09
N VAL A 652 -3.37 21.80 -2.95
CA VAL A 652 -4.29 20.87 -3.61
C VAL A 652 -3.52 20.03 -4.62
N GLY A 653 -2.54 20.62 -5.31
CA GLY A 653 -1.63 19.86 -6.15
C GLY A 653 -0.82 18.81 -5.38
N TRP A 654 -0.36 19.13 -4.17
CA TRP A 654 0.34 18.16 -3.31
C TRP A 654 -0.60 17.05 -2.79
N LEU A 655 -1.86 17.37 -2.50
CA LEU A 655 -2.91 16.37 -2.24
C LEU A 655 -3.14 15.48 -3.47
N LYS A 656 -3.17 16.05 -4.69
CA LYS A 656 -3.31 15.30 -5.94
C LYS A 656 -2.15 14.34 -6.19
N VAL A 657 -0.92 14.71 -5.80
CA VAL A 657 0.20 13.78 -5.83
C VAL A 657 -0.16 12.54 -5.02
N ALA A 658 -0.55 12.70 -3.75
CA ALA A 658 -0.94 11.57 -2.90
C ALA A 658 -2.13 10.78 -3.44
N GLU A 659 -3.14 11.44 -4.02
CA GLU A 659 -4.32 10.78 -4.60
C GLU A 659 -3.93 9.83 -5.75
N VAL A 660 -3.08 10.28 -6.67
CA VAL A 660 -2.61 9.47 -7.82
C VAL A 660 -1.80 8.26 -7.32
N ILE A 661 -0.88 8.46 -6.39
CA ILE A 661 -0.03 7.35 -5.90
C ILE A 661 -0.69 6.44 -4.87
N LEU A 662 -1.88 6.79 -4.36
CA LEU A 662 -2.60 6.00 -3.35
C LEU A 662 -3.02 4.64 -3.88
N ASN A 663 -3.45 4.58 -5.14
CA ASN A 663 -3.74 3.35 -5.86
C ASN A 663 -3.06 3.36 -7.24
N PRO A 664 -1.79 2.91 -7.35
CA PRO A 664 -1.04 2.96 -8.61
C PRO A 664 -1.44 1.88 -9.62
N PHE A 665 -2.52 1.13 -9.36
CA PHE A 665 -3.07 0.11 -10.26
C PHE A 665 -4.33 0.59 -10.99
N GLY A 666 -4.61 1.89 -10.92
CA GLY A 666 -5.77 2.55 -11.52
C GLY A 666 -5.66 2.76 -13.04
N GLU A 667 -6.23 3.88 -13.48
CA GLU A 667 -6.25 4.29 -14.89
C GLU A 667 -5.57 5.64 -15.15
N ASP A 668 -4.91 6.22 -14.15
CA ASP A 668 -4.22 7.51 -14.26
C ASP A 668 -2.96 7.44 -15.14
N ASP A 669 -2.51 8.57 -15.68
CA ASP A 669 -1.41 8.62 -16.66
C ASP A 669 -0.08 8.03 -16.12
N ASP A 670 0.11 8.10 -14.80
CA ASP A 670 1.32 7.70 -14.06
C ASP A 670 1.18 6.36 -13.34
N ASP A 671 0.03 5.70 -13.46
CA ASP A 671 -0.19 4.37 -12.89
C ASP A 671 0.68 3.31 -13.59
N PHE A 672 0.90 2.20 -12.88
CA PHE A 672 1.71 1.11 -13.38
C PHE A 672 1.07 0.47 -14.64
N GLU A 673 1.89 0.33 -15.69
CA GLU A 673 1.48 -0.27 -16.95
C GLU A 673 1.44 -1.81 -16.85
N CYS A 674 0.44 -2.33 -16.13
CA CYS A 674 0.31 -3.76 -15.84
C CYS A 674 0.12 -4.61 -17.10
N ASN A 675 -0.68 -4.14 -18.07
CA ASN A 675 -0.89 -4.84 -19.34
C ASN A 675 0.40 -4.92 -20.16
N PHE A 676 1.19 -3.84 -20.17
CA PHE A 676 2.50 -3.83 -20.79
C PHE A 676 3.45 -4.82 -20.11
N LEU A 677 3.46 -4.90 -18.78
CA LEU A 677 4.30 -5.83 -18.06
C LEU A 677 3.90 -7.29 -18.33
N LEU A 678 2.60 -7.61 -18.40
CA LEU A 678 2.13 -8.94 -18.80
C LEU A 678 2.57 -9.30 -20.21
N ASP A 679 2.48 -8.35 -21.13
CA ASP A 679 2.94 -8.54 -22.51
C ASP A 679 4.44 -8.74 -22.57
N LYS A 680 5.24 -7.88 -21.92
CA LYS A 680 6.70 -8.05 -21.79
C LYS A 680 7.04 -9.44 -21.23
N ASN A 681 6.26 -9.88 -20.24
CA ASN A 681 6.49 -11.14 -19.55
C ASN A 681 6.09 -12.36 -20.41
N LEU A 682 5.26 -12.20 -21.45
CA LEU A 682 4.80 -13.26 -22.34
C LEU A 682 5.45 -13.23 -23.75
N ALA A 683 5.61 -12.04 -24.35
CA ALA A 683 5.78 -11.79 -25.78
C ALA A 683 6.66 -10.54 -26.06
N ILE A 684 7.70 -10.64 -26.90
CA ILE A 684 8.37 -9.45 -27.44
C ILE A 684 8.70 -9.68 -28.91
N LEU A 685 7.84 -9.16 -29.79
CA LEU A 685 8.27 -8.69 -31.11
C LEU A 685 7.36 -7.53 -31.52
N PHE A 686 7.75 -6.31 -31.11
CA PHE A 686 7.27 -5.11 -31.80
C PHE A 686 8.24 -4.84 -32.95
N LYS A 687 7.69 -4.80 -34.17
CA LYS A 687 8.40 -4.48 -35.41
C LYS A 687 9.44 -3.37 -35.18
N ASN A 688 10.71 -3.68 -35.39
CA ASN A 688 11.89 -2.80 -35.36
C ASN A 688 12.70 -2.61 -34.05
N ALA A 689 12.53 -3.43 -33.00
CA ALA A 689 13.46 -3.42 -31.87
C ALA A 689 13.88 -4.83 -31.43
N LEU A 690 15.19 -5.10 -31.45
CA LEU A 690 15.84 -6.31 -30.92
C LEU A 690 15.66 -6.38 -29.40
N PHE A 691 14.67 -7.14 -28.93
CA PHE A 691 14.52 -7.49 -27.52
C PHE A 691 14.05 -8.94 -27.40
N PHE A 692 14.73 -9.73 -26.57
CA PHE A 692 14.49 -11.16 -26.39
C PHE A 692 13.34 -11.40 -25.39
N SER A 693 12.32 -12.17 -25.77
CA SER A 693 11.19 -12.56 -24.90
C SER A 693 11.56 -13.66 -23.88
N LEU A 694 10.68 -13.95 -22.91
CA LEU A 694 10.89 -15.02 -21.93
C LEU A 694 10.57 -16.42 -22.45
N CYS A 695 9.56 -16.57 -23.32
CA CYS A 695 9.45 -17.77 -24.15
C CYS A 695 10.70 -17.91 -25.01
N TYR A 696 11.25 -16.81 -25.55
CA TYR A 696 12.55 -16.87 -26.24
C TYR A 696 13.68 -17.29 -25.30
N ILE A 697 13.82 -16.75 -24.08
CA ILE A 697 14.90 -17.12 -23.13
C ILE A 697 14.89 -18.63 -22.87
N VAL A 698 13.72 -19.21 -22.61
CA VAL A 698 13.60 -20.62 -22.25
C VAL A 698 13.45 -21.56 -23.44
N ASP A 699 13.31 -21.03 -24.65
CA ASP A 699 13.06 -21.80 -25.86
C ASP A 699 14.08 -21.48 -26.96
N ASP A 700 13.88 -20.40 -27.71
CA ASP A 700 14.72 -20.05 -28.85
C ASP A 700 16.16 -19.70 -28.45
N GLY A 701 16.38 -19.15 -27.26
CA GLY A 701 17.69 -18.84 -26.68
C GLY A 701 18.32 -20.02 -25.94
N TYR A 702 17.55 -21.09 -25.68
CA TYR A 702 18.06 -22.24 -24.93
C TYR A 702 19.21 -22.92 -25.69
N GLY A 703 20.36 -23.05 -25.02
CA GLY A 703 21.55 -23.67 -25.60
C GLY A 703 22.20 -22.89 -26.74
N LYS A 704 21.72 -21.68 -27.06
CA LYS A 704 22.31 -20.82 -28.08
C LYS A 704 23.24 -19.79 -27.42
N THR A 705 24.51 -20.16 -27.30
CA THR A 705 25.57 -19.22 -26.92
C THR A 705 26.41 -18.87 -28.14
N PRO A 706 26.92 -17.64 -28.26
CA PRO A 706 27.91 -17.34 -29.28
C PRO A 706 29.14 -18.25 -29.11
N GLN A 707 29.87 -18.48 -30.19
CA GLN A 707 31.11 -19.25 -30.14
C GLN A 707 32.08 -18.59 -29.16
N ILE A 708 32.74 -19.39 -28.33
CA ILE A 708 33.77 -18.91 -27.40
C ILE A 708 35.01 -18.56 -28.24
N LEU A 709 35.15 -17.27 -28.54
CA LEU A 709 36.29 -16.72 -29.27
C LEU A 709 37.13 -15.89 -28.29
N LYS A 710 38.42 -15.76 -28.61
CA LYS A 710 39.28 -14.77 -27.94
C LYS A 710 38.68 -13.40 -28.17
N ASP A 711 38.42 -12.67 -27.08
CA ASP A 711 37.98 -11.29 -27.18
C ASP A 711 39.11 -10.40 -27.75
N SER A 712 38.76 -9.18 -28.12
CA SER A 712 39.70 -8.20 -28.70
C SER A 712 40.83 -7.77 -27.76
N PHE A 713 40.72 -8.06 -26.46
CA PHE A 713 41.68 -7.72 -25.42
C PHE A 713 42.55 -8.90 -25.01
N TRP A 714 42.35 -10.11 -25.57
CA TRP A 714 43.04 -11.34 -25.15
C TRP A 714 44.57 -11.24 -25.13
N ASN A 715 45.17 -10.52 -26.09
CA ASN A 715 46.63 -10.35 -26.22
C ASN A 715 47.08 -8.88 -26.01
N ARG A 716 46.19 -7.99 -25.54
CA ARG A 716 46.48 -6.56 -25.40
C ARG A 716 46.08 -6.09 -23.99
N PRO A 717 46.80 -5.13 -23.39
CA PRO A 717 46.32 -4.50 -22.16
C PRO A 717 44.94 -3.88 -22.43
N ILE A 718 44.02 -4.03 -21.46
CA ILE A 718 42.64 -3.56 -21.58
C ILE A 718 42.64 -2.03 -21.49
N GLU A 719 42.47 -1.35 -22.63
CA GLU A 719 42.20 0.08 -22.69
C GLU A 719 40.77 0.33 -23.21
N PRO A 720 39.89 1.00 -22.44
CA PRO A 720 38.54 1.32 -22.89
C PRO A 720 38.59 2.31 -24.06
N LEU A 721 37.87 1.99 -25.14
CA LEU A 721 37.72 2.86 -26.30
C LEU A 721 36.57 3.86 -26.04
N TYR A 722 36.86 5.14 -26.21
CA TYR A 722 35.87 6.21 -26.11
C TYR A 722 35.53 6.74 -27.49
N THR A 723 34.25 7.06 -27.72
CA THR A 723 33.86 7.85 -28.89
C THR A 723 34.46 9.25 -28.78
N ALA A 724 34.67 9.95 -29.91
CA ALA A 724 35.25 11.29 -29.89
C ALA A 724 34.47 12.27 -28.97
N GLN A 725 33.14 12.12 -28.89
CA GLN A 725 32.28 12.91 -28.01
C GLN A 725 32.50 12.58 -26.53
N ALA A 726 32.59 11.30 -26.16
CA ALA A 726 32.86 10.88 -24.78
C ALA A 726 34.29 11.24 -24.35
N MET A 727 35.27 11.07 -25.24
CA MET A 727 36.67 11.42 -25.01
C MET A 727 36.87 12.93 -24.78
N HIS A 728 36.09 13.77 -25.45
CA HIS A 728 36.09 15.22 -25.21
C HIS A 728 35.49 15.61 -23.84
N GLN A 729 34.59 14.79 -23.29
CA GLN A 729 34.04 15.01 -21.95
C GLN A 729 34.99 14.49 -20.86
N GLU A 730 35.72 13.40 -21.12
CA GLU A 730 36.75 12.83 -20.25
C GLU A 730 38.16 13.39 -20.48
N ARG A 731 38.29 14.72 -20.71
CA ARG A 731 39.58 15.38 -21.01
C ARG A 731 40.70 15.14 -19.99
N ARG A 732 40.38 14.64 -18.79
CA ARG A 732 41.32 14.00 -17.86
C ARG A 732 40.84 12.56 -17.70
N ARG A 733 41.65 11.56 -18.07
CA ARG A 733 41.42 10.16 -17.67
C ARG A 733 41.30 10.19 -16.15
N VAL A 734 40.09 9.96 -15.63
CA VAL A 734 39.88 9.88 -14.19
C VAL A 734 40.74 8.71 -13.71
N SER A 735 41.60 8.93 -12.71
CA SER A 735 42.32 7.82 -12.10
C SER A 735 41.30 6.79 -11.61
N GLY A 736 41.68 5.50 -11.55
CA GLY A 736 40.82 4.52 -10.88
C GLY A 736 40.42 5.03 -9.50
N ILE A 737 39.22 4.69 -9.01
CA ILE A 737 38.73 5.13 -7.70
C ILE A 737 39.73 4.69 -6.63
N THR A 738 40.66 5.56 -6.28
CA THR A 738 41.50 5.42 -5.10
C THR A 738 40.73 6.05 -3.94
N GLY A 739 40.85 5.47 -2.75
CA GLY A 739 40.15 6.01 -1.58
C GLY A 739 40.49 7.50 -1.38
N SER A 740 39.63 8.26 -0.70
CA SER A 740 39.75 9.72 -0.54
C SER A 740 41.06 10.22 0.09
N VAL A 741 41.92 9.32 0.57
CA VAL A 741 43.22 9.59 1.20
C VAL A 741 44.39 9.41 0.21
N ALA A 742 44.16 8.77 -0.94
CA ALA A 742 45.18 8.63 -1.96
C ALA A 742 45.33 9.95 -2.72
N ASN A 743 46.50 10.60 -2.62
CA ASN A 743 46.84 11.71 -3.49
C ASN A 743 46.92 11.20 -4.93
N VAL A 744 45.94 11.61 -5.74
CA VAL A 744 45.96 11.45 -7.20
C VAL A 744 46.71 12.64 -7.76
N GLU A 745 48.02 12.51 -7.95
CA GLU A 745 48.81 13.46 -8.76
C GLU A 745 48.74 13.13 -10.25
#